data_AF-A0A4R9C1T3-F1
#
_entry.id   AF-A0A4R9C1T3-F1
#
_cell.length_a   1.000
_cell.length_b   1.000
_cell.length_c   1.000
_cell.angle_alpha   90.00
_cell.angle_beta   90.00
_cell.angle_gamma   90.00
#
_symmetry.space_group_name_H-M   'P 1'
#
loop_
_entity.id
_entity.type
_entity.pdbx_description
1 polymer ?
#
loop_
_entity_poly.entity_id
_entity_poly.type
_entity_poly.pdbx_seq_one_letter_code
_entity_poly.pdbx_strand_id
1 'polypeptide(L)'
;MKKITKNLVCLSLATILALGINQIQNVVRAEGRETLSVKKDIIDRKNLIPFARWSSGADPINKINDDIIEFRNQPANRWTDWKPDNKLKENWVGYVFGTSVDVREAIVSGVKIDFYKDGGVYLPKNYKIQYFKGNLTKDNLPEKYGFAEKTILDDDNNWEDVVLEKYVEPVQSGTTNVKFKPVTTKAIRIFMTANTMSLGLTELKVEGKLVNEENIDYGFSDEKVRDEINKLDKLGDSAKDFTDKIGSQTNNSLLEAAKKANEYMKELENLPLPKKPVFSKLKAPIYGGWFRTWHDQNSEPLEDRPNYFGDIPKEVDLAFVFHDWTKPYSEFWKKLALEYVPKMNARGQRVIRTIGIKTIYSDMKDEKGNSFPNTSEGNKAKAKYIVDTIVNRYGLDGIDIDIEYHDSRYYSGKENQGIEIMKEISRILKEQGKIFMIDTNMSGEEEILKGTYDFSDYVLLQAYGRYSDSRLNRRWEGFKPYIKPEKFILGFSFYEERDRNGWNDISDRVEGSAAERYAKWQPDNGKNGKKAGIIGYAIDRDGVAFRDDNIYTTKYELSKQLKRVMEYSDVEDEIKEIQSLKNLSKEEINKYVDRLNNGLKNGEKLLPYEIVNLAKKAALNKEKNTKKINPKYEVEVSNKKKNDKLDKKVIKLENNINKNGGNPKTSDSGILLYVAVTAISIIGLSVVRKKND
;
A
#
# COMPACT_ATOMS: atom_id res chain seq x y z
N MET A 1 5.60 -81.36 22.15
CA MET A 1 4.48 -81.27 21.18
C MET A 1 3.07 -81.16 21.77
N LYS A 2 2.82 -81.28 23.10
CA LYS A 2 1.49 -81.03 23.71
C LYS A 2 1.25 -79.60 24.25
N LYS A 3 2.25 -78.71 24.15
CA LYS A 3 2.15 -77.29 24.59
C LYS A 3 1.97 -76.28 23.45
N ILE A 4 2.07 -76.70 22.19
CA ILE A 4 1.94 -75.82 21.01
C ILE A 4 0.52 -75.86 20.42
N THR A 5 -0.25 -76.92 20.67
CA THR A 5 -1.65 -77.06 20.22
C THR A 5 -2.68 -76.34 21.09
N LYS A 6 -2.35 -75.93 22.33
CA LYS A 6 -3.28 -75.15 23.19
C LYS A 6 -3.31 -73.65 22.85
N ASN A 7 -2.20 -73.09 22.37
CA ASN A 7 -2.14 -71.66 22.05
C ASN A 7 -2.72 -71.34 20.66
N LEU A 8 -2.69 -72.26 19.70
CA LEU A 8 -3.34 -72.06 18.39
C LEU A 8 -4.87 -72.17 18.44
N VAL A 9 -5.42 -73.01 19.32
CA VAL A 9 -6.88 -73.17 19.50
C VAL A 9 -7.49 -72.01 20.30
N CYS A 10 -6.73 -71.38 21.21
CA CYS A 10 -7.18 -70.17 21.89
C CYS A 10 -7.14 -68.92 20.99
N LEU A 11 -6.20 -68.86 20.03
CA LEU A 11 -6.15 -67.76 19.08
C LEU A 11 -7.27 -67.84 18.04
N SER A 12 -7.67 -69.04 17.58
CA SER A 12 -8.76 -69.19 16.61
C SER A 12 -10.16 -69.02 17.22
N LEU A 13 -10.39 -69.41 18.49
CA LEU A 13 -11.66 -69.13 19.18
C LEU A 13 -11.82 -67.64 19.53
N ALA A 14 -10.73 -66.92 19.83
CA ALA A 14 -10.79 -65.48 20.12
C ALA A 14 -11.16 -64.66 18.87
N THR A 15 -10.69 -65.06 17.68
CA THR A 15 -11.03 -64.37 16.42
C THR A 15 -12.47 -64.66 15.96
N ILE A 16 -12.99 -65.87 16.21
CA ILE A 16 -14.37 -66.24 15.87
C ILE A 16 -15.38 -65.60 16.84
N LEU A 17 -15.04 -65.44 18.14
CA LEU A 17 -15.86 -64.64 19.07
C LEU A 17 -15.81 -63.14 18.74
N ALA A 18 -14.66 -62.59 18.33
CA ALA A 18 -14.54 -61.17 17.97
C ALA A 18 -15.27 -60.80 16.67
N LEU A 19 -15.33 -61.72 15.69
CA LEU A 19 -16.09 -61.54 14.45
C LEU A 19 -17.60 -61.77 14.66
N GLY A 20 -17.98 -62.73 15.52
CA GLY A 20 -19.39 -62.99 15.87
C GLY A 20 -20.04 -61.87 16.71
N ILE A 21 -19.30 -61.23 17.61
CA ILE A 21 -19.81 -60.10 18.42
C ILE A 21 -20.04 -58.86 17.53
N ASN A 22 -19.20 -58.62 16.52
CA ASN A 22 -19.37 -57.50 15.59
C ASN A 22 -20.55 -57.70 14.62
N GLN A 23 -20.83 -58.93 14.15
CA GLN A 23 -22.00 -59.18 13.30
C GLN A 23 -23.32 -59.16 14.09
N ILE A 24 -23.35 -59.65 15.33
CA ILE A 24 -24.55 -59.59 16.18
C ILE A 24 -24.80 -58.16 16.70
N GLN A 25 -23.76 -57.37 17.00
CA GLN A 25 -23.93 -55.94 17.31
C GLN A 25 -24.41 -55.11 16.12
N ASN A 26 -24.07 -55.49 14.88
CA ASN A 26 -24.55 -54.80 13.68
C ASN A 26 -26.00 -55.18 13.32
N VAL A 27 -26.42 -56.42 13.56
CA VAL A 27 -27.82 -56.85 13.32
C VAL A 27 -28.76 -56.34 14.42
N VAL A 28 -28.35 -56.34 15.70
CA VAL A 28 -29.15 -55.78 16.80
C VAL A 28 -29.20 -54.24 16.78
N ARG A 29 -28.23 -53.57 16.14
CA ARG A 29 -28.31 -52.12 15.87
C ARG A 29 -29.19 -51.75 14.67
N ALA A 30 -29.50 -52.69 13.78
CA ALA A 30 -30.29 -52.43 12.57
C ALA A 30 -31.79 -52.68 12.73
N GLU A 31 -32.24 -53.51 13.68
CA GLU A 31 -33.66 -53.90 13.78
C GLU A 31 -34.36 -53.54 15.11
N GLY A 32 -33.78 -52.67 15.93
CA GLY A 32 -34.30 -52.40 17.29
C GLY A 32 -34.17 -50.97 17.81
N ARG A 33 -34.05 -49.97 16.92
CA ARG A 33 -34.30 -48.58 17.29
C ARG A 33 -35.30 -48.00 16.29
N GLU A 34 -36.56 -47.94 16.71
CA GLU A 34 -37.30 -46.70 16.48
C GLU A 34 -36.34 -45.57 16.85
N THR A 35 -35.97 -44.79 15.85
CA THR A 35 -35.16 -43.60 16.02
C THR A 35 -35.93 -42.71 16.99
N LEU A 36 -35.50 -42.68 18.25
CA LEU A 36 -35.73 -41.53 19.12
C LEU A 36 -35.17 -40.34 18.34
N SER A 37 -36.04 -39.64 17.63
CA SER A 37 -35.72 -38.39 16.97
C SER A 37 -35.27 -37.44 18.07
N VAL A 38 -33.96 -37.31 18.27
CA VAL A 38 -33.41 -36.19 19.03
C VAL A 38 -33.91 -34.97 18.26
N LYS A 39 -34.87 -34.24 18.84
CA LYS A 39 -35.29 -32.95 18.29
C LYS A 39 -34.02 -32.14 18.14
N LYS A 40 -33.63 -31.88 16.89
CA LYS A 40 -32.52 -31.00 16.58
C LYS A 40 -33.05 -29.60 16.92
N ASP A 41 -32.87 -29.18 18.17
CA ASP A 41 -33.29 -27.86 18.65
C ASP A 41 -32.33 -26.76 18.12
N ILE A 42 -31.52 -27.05 17.11
CA ILE A 42 -30.60 -26.13 16.44
C ILE A 42 -30.86 -26.22 14.93
N ILE A 43 -31.08 -25.08 14.30
CA ILE A 43 -31.28 -25.01 12.85
C ILE A 43 -30.00 -25.43 12.15
N ASP A 44 -30.13 -26.27 11.13
CA ASP A 44 -28.98 -26.72 10.34
C ASP A 44 -28.30 -25.54 9.63
N ARG A 45 -26.98 -25.41 9.79
CA ARG A 45 -26.18 -24.30 9.25
C ARG A 45 -26.32 -24.09 7.74
N LYS A 46 -26.59 -25.16 6.99
CA LYS A 46 -26.82 -25.09 5.54
C LYS A 46 -28.10 -24.31 5.17
N ASN A 47 -28.98 -24.11 6.14
CA ASN A 47 -30.22 -23.35 6.03
C ASN A 47 -30.10 -21.97 6.70
N LEU A 48 -28.88 -21.47 6.88
CA LEU A 48 -28.60 -20.18 7.50
C LEU A 48 -27.70 -19.36 6.57
N ILE A 49 -28.15 -18.17 6.20
CA ILE A 49 -27.35 -17.19 5.45
C ILE A 49 -26.79 -16.19 6.45
N PRO A 50 -25.48 -16.22 6.78
CA PRO A 50 -24.89 -15.30 7.73
C PRO A 50 -24.86 -13.90 7.12
N PHE A 51 -25.23 -12.88 7.88
CA PHE A 51 -25.16 -11.49 7.44
C PHE A 51 -24.61 -10.56 8.52
N ALA A 52 -24.10 -9.40 8.09
CA ALA A 52 -23.71 -8.31 8.96
C ALA A 52 -24.01 -6.96 8.30
N ARG A 53 -24.14 -5.90 9.10
CA ARG A 53 -24.13 -4.54 8.56
C ARG A 53 -22.86 -4.32 7.76
N TRP A 54 -21.72 -4.59 8.39
CA TRP A 54 -20.40 -4.44 7.81
C TRP A 54 -19.43 -5.48 8.39
N SER A 55 -18.57 -6.03 7.54
CA SER A 55 -17.52 -6.99 7.89
C SER A 55 -16.16 -6.51 7.37
N SER A 56 -15.13 -6.76 8.16
CA SER A 56 -13.75 -6.60 7.69
C SER A 56 -13.44 -7.62 6.59
N GLY A 57 -12.69 -7.19 5.57
CA GLY A 57 -12.29 -8.07 4.47
C GLY A 57 -11.41 -9.25 4.90
N ALA A 58 -10.64 -9.10 5.98
CA ALA A 58 -9.76 -10.14 6.52
C ALA A 58 -10.50 -11.20 7.35
N ASP A 59 -11.66 -10.84 7.92
CA ASP A 59 -12.43 -11.65 8.87
C ASP A 59 -13.91 -11.69 8.39
N PRO A 60 -14.20 -12.45 7.32
CA PRO A 60 -15.48 -12.40 6.60
C PRO A 60 -16.66 -13.01 7.37
N ILE A 61 -17.88 -12.66 6.96
CA ILE A 61 -19.10 -13.03 7.70
C ILE A 61 -19.40 -14.54 7.70
N ASN A 62 -18.91 -15.30 6.72
CA ASN A 62 -19.16 -16.75 6.65
C ASN A 62 -18.48 -17.53 7.80
N LYS A 63 -17.53 -16.91 8.51
CA LYS A 63 -16.83 -17.51 9.64
C LYS A 63 -17.70 -17.79 10.85
N ILE A 64 -18.85 -17.13 10.96
CA ILE A 64 -19.75 -17.34 12.11
C ILE A 64 -20.58 -18.63 12.02
N ASN A 65 -20.51 -19.35 10.90
CA ASN A 65 -21.40 -20.45 10.53
C ASN A 65 -20.65 -21.67 9.98
N ASP A 66 -19.43 -21.93 10.46
CA ASP A 66 -18.57 -23.03 9.97
C ASP A 66 -18.24 -24.10 11.03
N ASP A 67 -18.80 -23.97 12.24
CA ASP A 67 -18.59 -24.80 13.44
C ASP A 67 -17.18 -24.71 14.05
N ILE A 68 -16.34 -23.78 13.60
CA ILE A 68 -14.98 -23.60 14.13
C ILE A 68 -14.98 -22.47 15.17
N ILE A 69 -15.04 -22.88 16.44
CA ILE A 69 -14.92 -21.98 17.59
C ILE A 69 -13.43 -21.82 17.94
N GLU A 70 -12.85 -20.66 17.67
CA GLU A 70 -11.42 -20.40 17.89
C GLU A 70 -11.13 -19.06 18.59
N PHE A 71 -10.72 -19.11 19.85
CA PHE A 71 -10.52 -17.91 20.68
C PHE A 71 -9.12 -17.30 20.62
N ARG A 72 -8.15 -17.97 19.96
CA ARG A 72 -6.73 -17.59 19.92
C ARG A 72 -6.22 -17.30 18.52
N ASN A 73 -7.11 -17.29 17.51
CA ASN A 73 -6.76 -17.00 16.12
C ASN A 73 -5.79 -18.05 15.52
N GLN A 74 -5.90 -19.32 15.93
CA GLN A 74 -5.09 -20.43 15.41
C GLN A 74 -5.95 -21.70 15.19
N PRO A 75 -6.60 -21.87 14.03
CA PRO A 75 -6.49 -21.07 12.80
C PRO A 75 -7.20 -19.71 12.86
N ALA A 76 -6.91 -18.82 11.93
CA ALA A 76 -7.68 -17.59 11.79
C ALA A 76 -9.11 -17.90 11.30
N ASN A 77 -10.06 -17.94 12.24
CA ASN A 77 -11.47 -18.26 11.99
C ASN A 77 -12.40 -17.42 12.86
N ARG A 78 -12.74 -16.23 12.35
CA ARG A 78 -13.53 -15.26 13.10
C ARG A 78 -14.14 -14.21 12.16
N TRP A 79 -15.16 -13.53 12.66
CA TRP A 79 -15.71 -12.31 12.08
C TRP A 79 -15.36 -11.10 12.96
N THR A 80 -15.02 -9.96 12.34
CA THR A 80 -14.93 -8.66 13.02
C THR A 80 -15.43 -7.52 12.14
N ASP A 81 -15.82 -6.43 12.79
CA ASP A 81 -16.14 -5.16 12.13
C ASP A 81 -15.03 -4.10 12.23
N TRP A 82 -13.79 -4.54 12.49
CA TRP A 82 -12.64 -3.66 12.52
C TRP A 82 -12.50 -2.84 11.23
N LYS A 83 -12.57 -1.52 11.36
CA LYS A 83 -12.40 -0.55 10.29
C LYS A 83 -11.41 0.55 10.72
N PRO A 84 -10.28 0.73 10.00
CA PRO A 84 -9.21 1.64 10.42
C PRO A 84 -9.67 3.08 10.70
N ASP A 85 -10.47 3.65 9.80
CA ASP A 85 -10.80 5.09 9.82
C ASP A 85 -12.23 5.39 10.30
N ASN A 86 -12.98 4.37 10.68
CA ASN A 86 -14.36 4.53 11.12
C ASN A 86 -14.75 3.40 12.07
N LYS A 87 -14.41 3.58 13.35
CA LYS A 87 -14.82 2.66 14.43
C LYS A 87 -16.34 2.60 14.48
N LEU A 88 -16.90 1.50 14.01
CA LEU A 88 -18.33 1.26 14.09
C LEU A 88 -18.71 1.15 15.57
N LYS A 89 -19.48 2.14 16.05
CA LYS A 89 -19.98 2.14 17.43
C LYS A 89 -21.03 1.05 17.64
N GLU A 90 -21.77 0.76 16.59
CA GLU A 90 -22.87 -0.20 16.58
C GLU A 90 -22.80 -1.02 15.29
N ASN A 91 -22.99 -2.32 15.44
CA ASN A 91 -23.08 -3.26 14.34
C ASN A 91 -23.98 -4.42 14.74
N TRP A 92 -24.43 -5.16 13.74
CA TRP A 92 -25.25 -6.35 13.93
C TRP A 92 -24.78 -7.47 13.03
N VAL A 93 -24.89 -8.69 13.55
CA VAL A 93 -24.72 -9.94 12.79
C VAL A 93 -25.91 -10.84 12.99
N GLY A 94 -26.19 -11.72 12.05
CA GLY A 94 -27.36 -12.58 12.16
C GLY A 94 -27.48 -13.58 11.05
N TYR A 95 -28.66 -14.19 10.99
CA TYR A 95 -29.00 -15.16 9.97
C TYR A 95 -30.35 -14.86 9.33
N VAL A 96 -30.38 -14.95 8.00
CA VAL A 96 -31.62 -15.22 7.27
C VAL A 96 -31.82 -16.73 7.21
N PHE A 97 -33.04 -17.20 7.43
CA PHE A 97 -33.38 -18.61 7.38
C PHE A 97 -33.67 -19.06 5.95
N GLY A 98 -33.13 -20.22 5.57
CA GLY A 98 -33.19 -20.77 4.23
C GLY A 98 -31.89 -20.60 3.46
N THR A 99 -32.00 -20.33 2.17
CA THR A 99 -30.86 -20.24 1.23
C THR A 99 -30.97 -18.99 0.36
N SER A 100 -29.90 -18.68 -0.38
CA SER A 100 -29.87 -17.51 -1.29
C SER A 100 -30.97 -17.51 -2.38
N VAL A 101 -31.62 -18.65 -2.60
CA VAL A 101 -32.70 -18.79 -3.60
C VAL A 101 -34.04 -19.19 -2.98
N ASP A 102 -34.08 -19.43 -1.67
CA ASP A 102 -35.24 -19.96 -0.97
C ASP A 102 -35.27 -19.49 0.50
N VAL A 103 -35.83 -18.30 0.73
CA VAL A 103 -35.99 -17.71 2.07
C VAL A 103 -37.19 -18.33 2.77
N ARG A 104 -37.00 -18.81 4.00
CA ARG A 104 -38.00 -19.55 4.78
C ARG A 104 -38.27 -18.90 6.14
N GLU A 105 -39.39 -19.27 6.75
CA GLU A 105 -39.66 -18.94 8.14
C GLU A 105 -39.11 -20.02 9.07
N ALA A 106 -38.68 -19.60 10.27
CA ALA A 106 -38.26 -20.47 11.35
C ALA A 106 -38.95 -20.08 12.65
N ILE A 107 -39.20 -21.07 13.50
CA ILE A 107 -39.57 -20.88 14.90
C ILE A 107 -38.29 -20.96 15.71
N VAL A 108 -37.90 -19.85 16.33
CA VAL A 108 -36.62 -19.72 17.06
C VAL A 108 -36.86 -19.34 18.51
N SER A 109 -36.07 -19.91 19.42
CA SER A 109 -36.22 -19.77 20.88
C SER A 109 -34.91 -19.47 21.62
N GLY A 110 -33.79 -19.44 20.92
CA GLY A 110 -32.51 -19.10 21.53
C GLY A 110 -31.38 -18.89 20.52
N VAL A 111 -30.28 -18.36 21.01
CA VAL A 111 -29.01 -18.27 20.26
C VAL A 111 -27.83 -18.63 21.17
N LYS A 112 -26.77 -19.13 20.54
CA LYS A 112 -25.47 -19.38 21.18
C LYS A 112 -24.42 -18.54 20.48
N ILE A 113 -23.71 -17.71 21.24
CA ILE A 113 -22.79 -16.70 20.69
C ILE A 113 -21.40 -16.93 21.29
N ASP A 114 -20.41 -17.17 20.44
CA ASP A 114 -19.03 -17.37 20.87
C ASP A 114 -18.20 -16.11 20.62
N PHE A 115 -18.12 -15.25 21.65
CA PHE A 115 -17.31 -14.03 21.58
C PHE A 115 -15.82 -14.35 21.79
N TYR A 116 -14.95 -13.63 21.09
CA TYR A 116 -13.50 -13.67 21.30
C TYR A 116 -12.95 -12.32 21.76
N LYS A 117 -11.67 -12.31 22.13
CA LYS A 117 -10.95 -11.11 22.52
C LYS A 117 -9.57 -11.08 21.88
N ASP A 118 -9.16 -9.92 21.40
CA ASP A 118 -7.77 -9.66 21.00
C ASP A 118 -7.38 -8.19 21.29
N GLY A 119 -6.33 -7.69 20.62
CA GLY A 119 -5.87 -6.32 20.79
C GLY A 119 -6.87 -5.25 20.33
N GLY A 120 -7.81 -5.60 19.44
CA GLY A 120 -8.82 -4.69 18.89
C GLY A 120 -10.26 -5.01 19.27
N VAL A 121 -10.59 -6.29 19.44
CA VAL A 121 -11.92 -6.81 19.73
C VAL A 121 -12.08 -7.13 21.21
N TYR A 122 -13.18 -6.64 21.79
CA TYR A 122 -13.57 -6.90 23.17
C TYR A 122 -15.04 -7.32 23.22
N LEU A 123 -15.48 -7.79 24.39
CA LEU A 123 -16.90 -8.03 24.62
C LEU A 123 -17.74 -6.77 24.32
N PRO A 124 -18.94 -6.93 23.71
CA PRO A 124 -19.83 -5.81 23.47
C PRO A 124 -20.23 -5.15 24.80
N LYS A 125 -20.40 -3.82 24.79
CA LYS A 125 -20.89 -3.07 25.96
C LYS A 125 -22.30 -3.51 26.34
N ASN A 126 -23.12 -3.75 25.34
CA ASN A 126 -24.44 -4.35 25.44
C ASN A 126 -24.78 -5.02 24.11
N TYR A 127 -25.74 -5.94 24.15
CA TYR A 127 -26.32 -6.51 22.94
C TYR A 127 -27.84 -6.72 23.12
N LYS A 128 -28.53 -6.81 21.98
CA LYS A 128 -29.94 -7.18 21.88
C LYS A 128 -30.10 -8.28 20.86
N ILE A 129 -31.07 -9.17 21.10
CA ILE A 129 -31.49 -10.15 20.11
C ILE A 129 -32.79 -9.64 19.49
N GLN A 130 -32.84 -9.57 18.16
CA GLN A 130 -33.96 -9.04 17.42
C GLN A 130 -34.44 -10.00 16.34
N TYR A 131 -35.75 -10.05 16.13
CA TYR A 131 -36.37 -10.82 15.06
C TYR A 131 -36.93 -9.88 13.99
N PHE A 132 -36.91 -10.36 12.75
CA PHE A 132 -37.32 -9.60 11.59
C PHE A 132 -38.83 -9.68 11.35
N LYS A 133 -39.45 -8.53 11.07
CA LYS A 133 -40.89 -8.38 10.77
C LYS A 133 -41.17 -7.87 9.36
N GLY A 134 -40.14 -7.42 8.64
CA GLY A 134 -40.28 -6.93 7.28
C GLY A 134 -40.59 -8.04 6.26
N ASN A 135 -40.85 -7.64 5.02
CA ASN A 135 -41.08 -8.58 3.92
C ASN A 135 -39.76 -9.01 3.26
N LEU A 136 -39.08 -10.00 3.85
CA LEU A 136 -37.86 -10.58 3.27
C LEU A 136 -38.20 -11.66 2.23
N THR A 137 -37.57 -11.57 1.06
CA THR A 137 -37.65 -12.56 -0.02
C THR A 137 -36.25 -12.79 -0.60
N LYS A 138 -36.08 -13.82 -1.44
CA LYS A 138 -34.81 -14.06 -2.14
C LYS A 138 -34.36 -12.89 -3.02
N ASP A 139 -35.30 -12.08 -3.49
CA ASP A 139 -35.05 -11.00 -4.46
C ASP A 139 -34.54 -9.71 -3.80
N ASN A 140 -34.64 -9.59 -2.47
CA ASN A 140 -34.19 -8.43 -1.72
C ASN A 140 -33.11 -8.75 -0.67
N LEU A 141 -32.46 -9.91 -0.80
CA LEU A 141 -31.26 -10.25 -0.04
C LEU A 141 -30.06 -9.37 -0.49
N PRO A 142 -29.16 -9.00 0.43
CA PRO A 142 -27.88 -8.41 0.04
C PRO A 142 -27.10 -9.35 -0.89
N GLU A 143 -26.47 -8.81 -1.94
CA GLU A 143 -25.57 -9.61 -2.77
C GLU A 143 -24.33 -10.09 -1.98
N LYS A 144 -23.81 -9.22 -1.10
CA LYS A 144 -22.70 -9.50 -0.19
C LYS A 144 -23.22 -9.47 1.23
N TYR A 145 -23.28 -10.62 1.88
CA TYR A 145 -24.00 -10.73 3.15
C TYR A 145 -23.31 -10.02 4.30
N GLY A 146 -21.98 -9.82 4.23
CA GLY A 146 -21.22 -9.03 5.20
C GLY A 146 -21.33 -7.52 5.02
N PHE A 147 -22.08 -7.04 4.04
CA PHE A 147 -22.21 -5.61 3.71
C PHE A 147 -23.67 -5.27 3.46
N ALA A 148 -24.53 -5.52 4.45
CA ALA A 148 -25.97 -5.34 4.34
C ALA A 148 -26.44 -3.90 4.64
N GLU A 149 -25.54 -2.91 4.73
CA GLU A 149 -25.89 -1.49 4.78
C GLU A 149 -26.85 -1.08 3.65
N LYS A 150 -27.83 -0.23 3.95
CA LYS A 150 -28.85 0.27 3.02
C LYS A 150 -29.74 -0.81 2.39
N THR A 151 -29.74 -2.02 2.94
CA THR A 151 -30.69 -3.08 2.55
C THR A 151 -31.90 -3.11 3.48
N ILE A 152 -32.89 -3.96 3.19
CA ILE A 152 -34.05 -4.15 4.07
C ILE A 152 -33.66 -4.64 5.48
N LEU A 153 -32.50 -5.29 5.61
CA LEU A 153 -31.94 -5.76 6.90
C LEU A 153 -31.34 -4.62 7.74
N ASP A 154 -31.03 -3.45 7.14
CA ASP A 154 -30.47 -2.27 7.81
C ASP A 154 -31.54 -1.29 8.32
N ASP A 155 -32.79 -1.42 7.88
CA ASP A 155 -33.90 -0.59 8.37
C ASP A 155 -34.42 -1.13 9.71
N ASP A 156 -34.12 -0.41 10.80
CA ASP A 156 -34.52 -0.75 12.16
C ASP A 156 -36.04 -0.89 12.35
N ASN A 157 -36.87 -0.30 11.48
CA ASN A 157 -38.33 -0.48 11.53
C ASN A 157 -38.77 -1.92 11.22
N ASN A 158 -37.92 -2.69 10.53
CA ASN A 158 -38.17 -4.09 10.22
C ASN A 158 -37.78 -5.04 11.35
N TRP A 159 -37.32 -4.53 12.51
CA TRP A 159 -36.82 -5.34 13.62
C TRP A 159 -37.61 -5.11 14.91
N GLU A 160 -37.68 -6.14 15.75
CA GLU A 160 -38.24 -6.05 17.10
C GLU A 160 -37.41 -6.88 18.08
N ASP A 161 -37.25 -6.38 19.31
CA ASP A 161 -36.53 -7.07 20.38
C ASP A 161 -37.30 -8.34 20.80
N VAL A 162 -36.60 -9.47 20.94
CA VAL A 162 -37.21 -10.68 21.49
C VAL A 162 -37.49 -10.50 23.00
N VAL A 163 -38.48 -11.24 23.51
CA VAL A 163 -38.72 -11.28 24.96
C VAL A 163 -37.79 -12.32 25.60
N LEU A 164 -36.66 -11.86 26.13
CA LEU A 164 -35.69 -12.69 26.84
C LEU A 164 -36.34 -13.37 28.06
N GLU A 165 -36.01 -14.64 28.29
CA GLU A 165 -36.34 -15.30 29.56
C GLU A 165 -35.54 -14.69 30.71
N LYS A 166 -34.26 -14.41 30.44
CA LYS A 166 -33.34 -13.73 31.33
C LYS A 166 -32.23 -13.09 30.50
N TYR A 167 -31.79 -11.89 30.89
CA TYR A 167 -30.58 -11.30 30.31
C TYR A 167 -29.33 -12.09 30.73
N VAL A 168 -28.45 -12.35 29.77
CA VAL A 168 -27.20 -13.11 29.98
C VAL A 168 -26.03 -12.22 29.61
N GLU A 169 -25.13 -11.98 30.56
CA GLU A 169 -23.91 -11.21 30.28
C GLU A 169 -23.04 -11.94 29.25
N PRO A 170 -22.40 -11.21 28.32
CA PRO A 170 -21.54 -11.82 27.31
C PRO A 170 -20.34 -12.50 27.96
N VAL A 171 -20.07 -13.74 27.54
CA VAL A 171 -18.96 -14.56 28.06
C VAL A 171 -17.72 -14.34 27.20
N GLN A 172 -16.62 -13.95 27.82
CA GLN A 172 -15.34 -13.82 27.11
C GLN A 172 -14.76 -15.21 26.82
N SER A 173 -14.41 -15.47 25.56
CA SER A 173 -13.75 -16.72 25.15
C SER A 173 -14.54 -17.97 25.56
N GLY A 174 -15.87 -17.89 25.40
CA GLY A 174 -16.80 -18.97 25.70
C GLY A 174 -18.19 -18.67 25.15
N THR A 175 -19.09 -19.66 25.26
CA THR A 175 -20.42 -19.58 24.66
C THR A 175 -21.41 -18.84 25.55
N THR A 176 -21.95 -17.73 25.05
CA THR A 176 -23.09 -17.01 25.63
C THR A 176 -24.38 -17.67 25.15
N ASN A 177 -25.10 -18.34 26.04
CA ASN A 177 -26.36 -19.02 25.71
C ASN A 177 -27.54 -18.13 26.09
N VAL A 178 -28.33 -17.69 25.12
CA VAL A 178 -29.44 -16.75 25.32
C VAL A 178 -30.75 -17.43 24.93
N LYS A 179 -31.72 -17.45 25.85
CA LYS A 179 -33.06 -18.02 25.65
C LYS A 179 -34.12 -16.93 25.68
N PHE A 180 -35.14 -17.07 24.83
CA PHE A 180 -36.23 -16.12 24.70
C PHE A 180 -37.53 -16.83 24.30
N LYS A 181 -38.66 -16.14 24.51
CA LYS A 181 -39.98 -16.65 24.08
C LYS A 181 -39.95 -16.95 22.57
N PRO A 182 -40.42 -18.13 22.13
CA PRO A 182 -40.36 -18.49 20.72
C PRO A 182 -41.02 -17.46 19.80
N VAL A 183 -40.35 -17.13 18.70
CA VAL A 183 -40.87 -16.24 17.65
C VAL A 183 -40.78 -16.92 16.29
N THR A 184 -41.76 -16.66 15.43
CA THR A 184 -41.75 -17.09 14.02
C THR A 184 -41.28 -15.93 13.16
N THR A 185 -40.19 -16.11 12.41
CA THR A 185 -39.53 -15.03 11.66
C THR A 185 -38.73 -15.60 10.49
N LYS A 186 -38.35 -14.75 9.53
CA LYS A 186 -37.43 -15.07 8.43
C LYS A 186 -35.96 -14.74 8.72
N ALA A 187 -35.70 -13.94 9.76
CA ALA A 187 -34.33 -13.62 10.17
C ALA A 187 -34.23 -13.27 11.65
N ILE A 188 -33.02 -13.43 12.19
CA ILE A 188 -32.64 -13.03 13.55
C ILE A 188 -31.30 -12.28 13.50
N ARG A 189 -31.11 -11.27 14.35
CA ARG A 189 -29.82 -10.59 14.50
C ARG A 189 -29.46 -10.35 15.97
N ILE A 190 -28.16 -10.27 16.23
CA ILE A 190 -27.57 -9.74 17.44
C ILE A 190 -27.15 -8.30 17.12
N PHE A 191 -27.85 -7.32 17.68
CA PHE A 191 -27.45 -5.93 17.62
C PHE A 191 -26.49 -5.64 18.78
N MET A 192 -25.32 -5.08 18.52
CA MET A 192 -24.26 -4.91 19.49
C MET A 192 -23.73 -3.47 19.48
N THR A 193 -23.38 -2.99 20.68
CA THR A 193 -22.64 -1.73 20.85
C THR A 193 -21.21 -2.03 21.24
N ALA A 194 -20.24 -1.49 20.51
CA ALA A 194 -18.82 -1.69 20.78
C ALA A 194 -18.41 -1.06 22.13
N ASN A 195 -17.63 -1.79 22.92
CA ASN A 195 -17.00 -1.25 24.13
C ASN A 195 -15.64 -0.58 23.82
N THR A 196 -14.98 -1.01 22.74
CA THR A 196 -13.65 -0.53 22.35
C THR A 196 -13.64 -0.15 20.86
N MET A 197 -12.76 -0.75 20.06
CA MET A 197 -12.51 -0.35 18.69
C MET A 197 -13.31 -1.16 17.66
N SER A 198 -13.64 -2.41 17.98
CA SER A 198 -14.45 -3.28 17.14
C SER A 198 -15.19 -4.35 17.94
N LEU A 199 -16.17 -4.96 17.28
CA LEU A 199 -16.95 -6.12 17.67
C LEU A 199 -16.42 -7.36 16.92
N GLY A 200 -16.65 -8.54 17.48
CA GLY A 200 -16.27 -9.78 16.82
C GLY A 200 -16.76 -11.04 17.54
N LEU A 201 -16.96 -12.10 16.76
CA LEU A 201 -17.35 -13.42 17.23
C LEU A 201 -16.77 -14.51 16.32
N THR A 202 -16.68 -15.73 16.84
CA THR A 202 -16.17 -16.89 16.10
C THR A 202 -17.28 -17.78 15.60
N GLU A 203 -18.42 -17.82 16.28
CA GLU A 203 -19.54 -18.69 15.92
C GLU A 203 -20.87 -18.12 16.45
N LEU A 204 -21.94 -18.33 15.69
CA LEU A 204 -23.32 -18.05 16.08
C LEU A 204 -24.19 -19.26 15.72
N LYS A 205 -24.90 -19.81 16.71
CA LYS A 205 -25.89 -20.89 16.49
C LYS A 205 -27.28 -20.43 16.87
N VAL A 206 -28.29 -20.88 16.12
CA VAL A 206 -29.69 -20.54 16.38
C VAL A 206 -30.43 -21.78 16.85
N GLU A 207 -31.08 -21.64 18.00
CA GLU A 207 -31.93 -22.69 18.55
C GLU A 207 -33.36 -22.52 18.04
N GLY A 208 -33.88 -23.57 17.38
CA GLY A 208 -35.14 -23.52 16.67
C GLY A 208 -35.22 -24.56 15.55
N LYS A 209 -36.24 -24.41 14.71
CA LYS A 209 -36.47 -25.23 13.51
C LYS A 209 -37.13 -24.42 12.41
N LEU A 210 -36.96 -24.82 11.15
CA LEU A 210 -37.72 -24.20 10.08
C LEU A 210 -39.21 -24.55 10.24
N VAL A 211 -40.09 -23.66 9.82
CA VAL A 211 -41.54 -23.93 9.77
C VAL A 211 -41.83 -25.05 8.75
N ASN A 212 -41.08 -25.08 7.65
CA ASN A 212 -41.12 -26.13 6.64
C ASN A 212 -39.69 -26.52 6.23
N GLU A 213 -39.36 -27.82 6.35
CA GLU A 213 -38.05 -28.39 6.02
C GLU A 213 -38.05 -29.22 4.71
N GLU A 214 -39.21 -29.37 4.07
CA GLU A 214 -39.35 -30.14 2.84
C GLU A 214 -38.89 -29.36 1.60
N ASN A 215 -38.16 -30.04 0.71
CA ASN A 215 -37.80 -29.57 -0.62
C ASN A 215 -37.17 -28.15 -0.63
N ILE A 216 -36.23 -27.88 0.28
CA ILE A 216 -35.46 -26.63 0.29
C ILE A 216 -34.61 -26.56 -0.99
N ASP A 217 -34.73 -25.47 -1.74
CA ASP A 217 -33.88 -25.22 -2.91
C ASP A 217 -32.56 -24.61 -2.43
N TYR A 218 -31.45 -25.32 -2.68
CA TYR A 218 -30.10 -24.85 -2.34
C TYR A 218 -29.41 -24.13 -3.50
N GLY A 219 -30.04 -24.07 -4.67
CA GLY A 219 -29.41 -23.56 -5.89
C GLY A 219 -28.17 -24.36 -6.25
N PHE A 220 -27.07 -23.67 -6.54
CA PHE A 220 -25.77 -24.32 -6.70
C PHE A 220 -25.24 -24.77 -5.34
N SER A 221 -24.82 -26.04 -5.23
CA SER A 221 -24.08 -26.48 -4.05
C SER A 221 -22.73 -25.75 -3.96
N ASP A 222 -22.23 -25.58 -2.74
CA ASP A 222 -20.90 -25.01 -2.48
C ASP A 222 -19.79 -25.75 -3.26
N GLU A 223 -19.90 -27.08 -3.36
CA GLU A 223 -19.00 -27.92 -4.16
C GLU A 223 -19.06 -27.54 -5.65
N LYS A 224 -20.26 -27.37 -6.21
CA LYS A 224 -20.42 -26.98 -7.61
C LYS A 224 -19.90 -25.57 -7.87
N VAL A 225 -20.11 -24.61 -6.97
CA VAL A 225 -19.55 -23.26 -7.08
C VAL A 225 -18.02 -23.32 -7.08
N ARG A 226 -17.45 -24.10 -6.15
CA ARG A 226 -16.00 -24.31 -6.04
C ARG A 226 -15.43 -24.93 -7.33
N ASP A 227 -16.10 -25.94 -7.88
CA ASP A 227 -15.70 -26.58 -9.13
C ASP A 227 -15.74 -25.61 -10.32
N GLU A 228 -16.79 -24.80 -10.45
CA GLU A 228 -16.89 -23.81 -11.52
C GLU A 228 -15.80 -22.73 -11.42
N ILE A 229 -15.46 -22.28 -10.19
CA ILE A 229 -14.34 -21.35 -9.99
C ILE A 229 -12.99 -22.02 -10.32
N ASN A 230 -12.77 -23.26 -9.90
CA ASN A 230 -11.53 -23.98 -10.14
C ASN A 230 -11.32 -24.34 -11.62
N LYS A 231 -12.38 -24.36 -12.44
CA LYS A 231 -12.28 -24.51 -13.90
C LYS A 231 -11.78 -23.25 -14.61
N LEU A 232 -11.75 -22.10 -13.95
CA LEU A 232 -11.26 -20.84 -14.51
C LEU A 232 -9.73 -20.89 -14.61
N ASP A 233 -9.25 -20.97 -15.85
CA ASP A 233 -7.87 -21.31 -16.21
C ASP A 233 -6.83 -20.29 -15.73
N LYS A 234 -7.17 -19.00 -15.65
CA LYS A 234 -6.23 -17.93 -15.30
C LYS A 234 -6.14 -17.62 -13.82
N LEU A 235 -7.10 -18.05 -13.01
CA LEU A 235 -7.08 -17.74 -11.59
C LEU A 235 -5.94 -18.46 -10.86
N GLY A 236 -5.66 -19.73 -11.20
CA GLY A 236 -4.66 -20.53 -10.49
C GLY A 236 -4.89 -20.50 -8.98
N ASP A 237 -3.84 -20.17 -8.21
CA ASP A 237 -3.93 -20.03 -6.75
C ASP A 237 -4.90 -18.91 -6.30
N SER A 238 -5.16 -17.92 -7.17
CA SER A 238 -6.11 -16.84 -6.90
C SER A 238 -7.56 -17.32 -6.87
N ALA A 239 -7.87 -18.54 -7.34
CA ALA A 239 -9.18 -19.15 -7.17
C ALA A 239 -9.59 -19.21 -5.69
N LYS A 240 -8.60 -19.36 -4.79
CA LYS A 240 -8.81 -19.37 -3.35
C LYS A 240 -9.48 -18.08 -2.84
N ASP A 241 -9.13 -16.91 -3.41
CA ASP A 241 -9.69 -15.61 -3.02
C ASP A 241 -11.22 -15.54 -3.21
N PHE A 242 -11.76 -16.36 -4.11
CA PHE A 242 -13.19 -16.51 -4.36
C PHE A 242 -13.78 -17.68 -3.59
N THR A 243 -13.13 -18.85 -3.63
CA THR A 243 -13.69 -20.04 -2.97
C THR A 243 -13.72 -19.96 -1.44
N ASP A 244 -12.87 -19.14 -0.82
CA ASP A 244 -12.93 -18.83 0.63
C ASP A 244 -14.15 -17.97 1.00
N LYS A 245 -14.75 -17.29 0.02
CA LYS A 245 -15.91 -16.40 0.20
C LYS A 245 -17.24 -17.12 -0.03
N ILE A 246 -17.23 -18.43 -0.30
CA ILE A 246 -18.47 -19.23 -0.35
C ILE A 246 -19.22 -19.08 0.98
N GLY A 247 -20.52 -18.80 0.90
CA GLY A 247 -21.37 -18.50 2.05
C GLY A 247 -21.29 -17.06 2.58
N SER A 248 -20.41 -16.19 2.05
CA SER A 248 -20.33 -14.77 2.43
C SER A 248 -21.06 -13.81 1.46
N GLN A 249 -21.48 -14.33 0.30
CA GLN A 249 -22.19 -13.62 -0.76
C GLN A 249 -23.00 -14.64 -1.59
N THR A 250 -23.88 -14.16 -2.48
CA THR A 250 -24.65 -15.05 -3.34
C THR A 250 -23.74 -15.83 -4.31
N ASN A 251 -24.11 -17.08 -4.60
CA ASN A 251 -23.33 -17.96 -5.48
C ASN A 251 -23.14 -17.34 -6.88
N ASN A 252 -24.17 -16.67 -7.40
CA ASN A 252 -24.10 -15.96 -8.67
C ASN A 252 -23.12 -14.77 -8.60
N SER A 253 -23.22 -13.91 -7.58
CA SER A 253 -22.31 -12.76 -7.43
C SER A 253 -20.84 -13.21 -7.31
N LEU A 254 -20.59 -14.31 -6.60
CA LEU A 254 -19.25 -14.88 -6.46
C LEU A 254 -18.69 -15.42 -7.77
N LEU A 255 -19.50 -16.19 -8.51
CA LEU A 255 -19.09 -16.77 -9.78
C LEU A 255 -18.85 -15.67 -10.83
N GLU A 256 -19.69 -14.64 -10.89
CA GLU A 256 -19.50 -13.52 -11.80
C GLU A 256 -18.24 -12.70 -11.46
N ALA A 257 -17.94 -12.49 -10.18
CA ALA A 257 -16.69 -11.84 -9.76
C ALA A 257 -15.46 -12.67 -10.19
N ALA A 258 -15.50 -13.99 -10.00
CA ALA A 258 -14.42 -14.89 -10.39
C ALA A 258 -14.21 -14.91 -11.92
N LYS A 259 -15.30 -15.01 -12.69
CA LYS A 259 -15.26 -14.94 -14.16
C LYS A 259 -14.70 -13.61 -14.65
N LYS A 260 -15.16 -12.49 -14.08
CA LYS A 260 -14.65 -11.15 -14.43
C LYS A 260 -13.15 -11.03 -14.17
N ALA A 261 -12.68 -11.54 -13.02
CA ALA A 261 -11.26 -11.55 -12.70
C ALA A 261 -10.46 -12.43 -13.68
N ASN A 262 -10.99 -13.61 -14.04
CA ASN A 262 -10.38 -14.51 -15.02
C ASN A 262 -10.26 -13.86 -16.41
N GLU A 263 -11.34 -13.25 -16.91
CA GLU A 263 -11.34 -12.57 -18.21
C GLU A 263 -10.44 -11.34 -18.20
N TYR A 264 -10.40 -10.59 -17.11
CA TYR A 264 -9.47 -9.47 -16.96
C TYR A 264 -8.00 -9.95 -17.00
N MET A 265 -7.67 -11.07 -16.34
CA MET A 265 -6.32 -11.64 -16.42
C MET A 265 -5.96 -12.11 -17.85
N LYS A 266 -6.92 -12.68 -18.60
CA LYS A 266 -6.71 -12.98 -20.04
C LYS A 266 -6.44 -11.72 -20.86
N GLU A 267 -7.12 -10.62 -20.54
CA GLU A 267 -6.88 -9.33 -21.18
C GLU A 267 -5.43 -8.85 -20.91
N LEU A 268 -4.95 -8.98 -19.68
CA LEU A 268 -3.60 -8.56 -19.28
C LEU A 268 -2.48 -9.26 -20.06
N GLU A 269 -2.70 -10.49 -20.53
CA GLU A 269 -1.72 -11.26 -21.30
C GLU A 269 -1.44 -10.67 -22.68
N ASN A 270 -2.43 -9.98 -23.26
CA ASN A 270 -2.37 -9.47 -24.64
C ASN A 270 -2.69 -7.97 -24.69
N LEU A 271 -2.20 -7.20 -23.71
CA LEU A 271 -2.42 -5.76 -23.68
C LEU A 271 -1.76 -5.07 -24.89
N PRO A 272 -2.50 -4.18 -25.59
CA PRO A 272 -1.92 -3.35 -26.63
C PRO A 272 -1.06 -2.24 -25.98
N LEU A 273 0.23 -2.54 -25.79
CA LEU A 273 1.14 -1.64 -25.10
C LEU A 273 1.48 -0.41 -25.96
N PRO A 274 1.56 0.79 -25.35
CA PRO A 274 2.02 1.99 -26.03
C PRO A 274 3.47 1.88 -26.54
N LYS A 275 3.77 2.57 -27.64
CA LYS A 275 5.12 2.59 -28.21
C LYS A 275 6.11 3.21 -27.23
N LYS A 276 7.23 2.52 -27.01
CA LYS A 276 8.33 3.01 -26.18
C LYS A 276 9.09 4.17 -26.84
N PRO A 277 9.45 5.22 -26.08
CA PRO A 277 10.38 6.22 -26.57
C PRO A 277 11.79 5.64 -26.70
N VAL A 278 12.63 6.27 -27.55
CA VAL A 278 14.05 5.96 -27.58
C VAL A 278 14.72 6.63 -26.39
N PHE A 279 15.45 5.84 -25.63
CA PHE A 279 16.06 6.28 -24.40
C PHE A 279 17.53 6.64 -24.56
N SER A 280 17.93 7.78 -24.00
CA SER A 280 19.35 8.04 -23.74
C SER A 280 19.84 7.15 -22.60
N LYS A 281 21.15 6.90 -22.57
CA LYS A 281 21.81 6.26 -21.42
C LYS A 281 21.52 7.07 -20.15
N LEU A 282 21.25 6.38 -19.03
CA LEU A 282 21.09 7.02 -17.74
C LEU A 282 22.36 7.80 -17.37
N LYS A 283 22.17 9.03 -16.87
CA LYS A 283 23.25 9.92 -16.47
C LYS A 283 23.34 9.93 -14.95
N ALA A 284 24.51 9.59 -14.41
CA ALA A 284 24.78 9.76 -12.99
C ALA A 284 24.81 11.26 -12.62
N PRO A 285 24.43 11.62 -11.38
CA PRO A 285 24.00 10.72 -10.31
C PRO A 285 22.54 10.25 -10.50
N ILE A 286 22.29 8.97 -10.25
CA ILE A 286 20.97 8.32 -10.36
C ILE A 286 20.26 8.41 -9.00
N TYR A 287 19.00 8.81 -9.02
CA TYR A 287 18.09 8.63 -7.88
C TYR A 287 16.99 7.63 -8.27
N GLY A 288 16.65 6.70 -7.39
CA GLY A 288 15.52 5.82 -7.59
C GLY A 288 14.69 5.60 -6.33
N GLY A 289 13.59 4.89 -6.47
CA GLY A 289 12.79 4.49 -5.32
C GLY A 289 11.92 3.28 -5.56
N TRP A 290 11.86 2.40 -4.56
CA TRP A 290 10.89 1.30 -4.52
C TRP A 290 9.56 1.81 -4.02
N PHE A 291 8.57 1.76 -4.90
CA PHE A 291 7.18 2.02 -4.56
C PHE A 291 6.49 0.70 -4.31
N ARG A 292 5.89 0.58 -3.13
CA ARG A 292 5.19 -0.63 -2.70
C ARG A 292 3.83 -0.67 -3.37
N THR A 293 3.59 -1.66 -4.25
CA THR A 293 2.35 -1.70 -5.08
C THR A 293 1.06 -1.66 -4.26
N TRP A 294 1.08 -2.18 -3.02
CA TRP A 294 -0.07 -2.15 -2.11
C TRP A 294 -0.32 -0.78 -1.47
N HIS A 295 0.45 0.25 -1.83
CA HIS A 295 0.18 1.65 -1.50
C HIS A 295 -0.35 2.46 -2.69
N ASP A 296 -0.54 1.82 -3.86
CA ASP A 296 -1.27 2.44 -4.98
C ASP A 296 -2.78 2.30 -4.76
N GLN A 297 -3.54 3.38 -5.01
CA GLN A 297 -5.01 3.39 -4.95
C GLN A 297 -5.67 2.30 -5.82
N ASN A 298 -5.07 1.97 -6.96
CA ASN A 298 -5.65 0.99 -7.88
C ASN A 298 -5.28 -0.46 -7.53
N SER A 299 -4.46 -0.68 -6.49
CA SER A 299 -4.11 -2.03 -6.04
C SER A 299 -5.30 -2.71 -5.36
N GLU A 300 -6.05 -1.97 -4.52
CA GLU A 300 -7.36 -2.38 -4.00
C GLU A 300 -8.28 -1.16 -3.92
N PRO A 301 -9.13 -0.91 -4.95
CA PRO A 301 -9.92 0.32 -5.06
C PRO A 301 -10.92 0.58 -3.93
N LEU A 302 -11.26 -0.44 -3.13
CA LEU A 302 -12.16 -0.28 -1.97
C LEU A 302 -11.42 0.19 -0.71
N GLU A 303 -10.09 0.16 -0.70
CA GLU A 303 -9.27 0.74 0.36
C GLU A 303 -8.88 2.17 0.00
N ASP A 304 -8.95 3.09 0.97
CA ASP A 304 -8.53 4.48 0.79
C ASP A 304 -6.99 4.54 0.87
N ARG A 305 -6.32 4.66 -0.28
CA ARG A 305 -4.87 4.71 -0.39
C ARG A 305 -4.48 5.98 -1.17
N PRO A 306 -3.88 6.97 -0.51
CA PRO A 306 -3.80 8.33 -1.04
C PRO A 306 -2.72 8.56 -2.12
N ASN A 307 -2.03 7.51 -2.60
CA ASN A 307 -0.87 7.60 -3.48
C ASN A 307 -1.03 6.80 -4.78
N TYR A 308 -0.30 7.22 -5.81
CA TYR A 308 -0.29 6.61 -7.14
C TYR A 308 1.14 6.44 -7.63
N PHE A 309 1.49 5.28 -8.17
CA PHE A 309 2.82 5.00 -8.73
C PHE A 309 3.20 6.00 -9.82
N GLY A 310 2.23 6.41 -10.65
CA GLY A 310 2.42 7.39 -11.71
C GLY A 310 2.77 8.81 -11.25
N ASP A 311 2.68 9.13 -9.96
CA ASP A 311 2.93 10.47 -9.41
C ASP A 311 4.36 10.70 -8.92
N ILE A 312 5.17 9.63 -8.83
CA ILE A 312 6.62 9.70 -8.57
C ILE A 312 7.24 10.78 -9.48
N PRO A 313 8.04 11.75 -9.01
CA PRO A 313 8.45 12.89 -9.83
C PRO A 313 9.61 12.55 -10.77
N LYS A 314 9.86 13.40 -11.79
CA LYS A 314 10.91 13.17 -12.82
C LYS A 314 12.33 13.09 -12.25
N GLU A 315 12.55 13.64 -11.06
CA GLU A 315 13.81 13.58 -10.31
C GLU A 315 14.17 12.14 -9.91
N VAL A 316 13.22 11.21 -9.95
CA VAL A 316 13.43 9.78 -9.76
C VAL A 316 13.70 9.11 -11.11
N ASP A 317 14.97 8.87 -11.43
CA ASP A 317 15.38 8.26 -12.70
C ASP A 317 14.91 6.80 -12.83
N LEU A 318 14.90 6.06 -11.71
CA LEU A 318 14.50 4.65 -11.63
C LEU A 318 13.34 4.47 -10.65
N ALA A 319 12.16 4.14 -11.16
CA ALA A 319 10.99 3.83 -10.34
C ALA A 319 10.76 2.32 -10.30
N PHE A 320 10.88 1.72 -9.12
CA PHE A 320 10.78 0.28 -8.97
C PHE A 320 9.39 -0.12 -8.51
N VAL A 321 8.78 -1.03 -9.25
CA VAL A 321 7.52 -1.69 -8.91
C VAL A 321 7.84 -2.81 -7.92
N PHE A 322 7.68 -2.55 -6.61
CA PHE A 322 7.92 -3.50 -5.53
C PHE A 322 6.60 -4.16 -5.10
N HIS A 323 6.41 -5.43 -5.44
CA HIS A 323 5.11 -6.11 -5.31
C HIS A 323 5.10 -7.26 -4.32
N ASP A 324 3.99 -7.34 -3.59
CA ASP A 324 3.63 -8.45 -2.71
C ASP A 324 2.09 -8.64 -2.72
N TRP A 325 1.36 -7.83 -1.93
CA TRP A 325 -0.08 -8.02 -1.66
C TRP A 325 -1.06 -7.68 -2.80
N THR A 326 -0.60 -7.06 -3.88
CA THR A 326 -1.46 -6.62 -5.00
C THR A 326 -1.91 -7.80 -5.86
N LYS A 327 -3.21 -8.08 -5.92
CA LYS A 327 -3.74 -9.26 -6.62
C LYS A 327 -3.42 -9.28 -8.12
N PRO A 328 -3.24 -10.45 -8.76
CA PRO A 328 -2.99 -10.54 -10.21
C PRO A 328 -4.12 -9.94 -11.07
N TYR A 329 -5.36 -9.99 -10.59
CA TYR A 329 -6.54 -9.40 -11.23
C TYR A 329 -6.83 -7.96 -10.79
N SER A 330 -5.86 -7.29 -10.13
CA SER A 330 -5.99 -5.90 -9.70
C SER A 330 -5.94 -4.92 -10.89
N GLU A 331 -6.67 -3.80 -10.78
CA GLU A 331 -6.66 -2.72 -11.76
C GLU A 331 -5.27 -2.07 -11.90
N PHE A 332 -4.46 -2.12 -10.84
CA PHE A 332 -3.09 -1.63 -10.81
C PHE A 332 -2.26 -2.07 -12.03
N TRP A 333 -2.36 -3.33 -12.46
CA TRP A 333 -1.51 -3.85 -13.56
C TRP A 333 -1.83 -3.21 -14.92
N LYS A 334 -3.11 -2.97 -15.20
CA LYS A 334 -3.53 -2.26 -16.42
C LYS A 334 -3.17 -0.78 -16.36
N LYS A 335 -3.33 -0.15 -15.19
CA LYS A 335 -2.88 1.23 -14.93
C LYS A 335 -1.38 1.39 -15.11
N LEU A 336 -0.59 0.45 -14.57
CA LEU A 336 0.85 0.41 -14.73
C LEU A 336 1.23 0.40 -16.21
N ALA A 337 0.68 -0.55 -16.97
CA ALA A 337 1.04 -0.77 -18.37
C ALA A 337 0.59 0.36 -19.32
N LEU A 338 -0.65 0.85 -19.16
CA LEU A 338 -1.28 1.74 -20.12
C LEU A 338 -1.20 3.23 -19.74
N GLU A 339 -0.97 3.55 -18.47
CA GLU A 339 -0.97 4.93 -17.98
C GLU A 339 0.37 5.31 -17.35
N TYR A 340 0.83 4.59 -16.33
CA TYR A 340 2.00 4.99 -15.55
C TYR A 340 3.29 4.86 -16.35
N VAL A 341 3.58 3.68 -16.91
CA VAL A 341 4.80 3.46 -17.70
C VAL A 341 4.93 4.48 -18.83
N PRO A 342 3.91 4.71 -19.69
CA PRO A 342 3.99 5.75 -20.72
C PRO A 342 4.24 7.16 -20.17
N LYS A 343 3.50 7.58 -19.13
CA LYS A 343 3.66 8.89 -18.47
C LYS A 343 5.09 9.08 -17.94
N MET A 344 5.66 8.04 -17.33
CA MET A 344 6.99 8.05 -16.72
C MET A 344 8.09 8.04 -17.77
N ASN A 345 7.95 7.23 -18.81
CA ASN A 345 8.89 7.17 -19.91
C ASN A 345 8.94 8.47 -20.71
N ALA A 346 7.80 9.14 -20.92
CA ALA A 346 7.74 10.42 -21.62
C ALA A 346 8.57 11.53 -20.95
N ARG A 347 8.84 11.42 -19.64
CA ARG A 347 9.72 12.33 -18.88
C ARG A 347 11.09 11.74 -18.57
N GLY A 348 11.47 10.64 -19.22
CA GLY A 348 12.82 10.09 -19.20
C GLY A 348 13.10 9.04 -18.12
N GLN A 349 12.13 8.69 -17.28
CA GLN A 349 12.32 7.68 -16.22
C GLN A 349 12.30 6.26 -16.78
N ARG A 350 12.91 5.32 -16.05
CA ARG A 350 12.76 3.87 -16.26
C ARG A 350 11.90 3.28 -15.16
N VAL A 351 10.95 2.45 -15.56
CA VAL A 351 10.12 1.65 -14.66
C VAL A 351 10.68 0.23 -14.61
N ILE A 352 11.14 -0.18 -13.44
CA ILE A 352 11.84 -1.45 -13.22
C ILE A 352 10.99 -2.36 -12.34
N ARG A 353 10.97 -3.66 -12.61
CA ARG A 353 10.30 -4.62 -11.72
C ARG A 353 11.31 -5.28 -10.79
N THR A 354 11.05 -5.26 -9.49
CA THR A 354 11.87 -6.01 -8.52
C THR A 354 11.27 -7.39 -8.24
N ILE A 355 12.05 -8.45 -8.36
CA ILE A 355 11.65 -9.81 -7.98
C ILE A 355 12.69 -10.43 -7.05
N GLY A 356 12.25 -11.14 -6.01
CA GLY A 356 13.15 -11.88 -5.14
C GLY A 356 13.80 -13.06 -5.84
N ILE A 357 15.01 -13.41 -5.45
CA ILE A 357 15.81 -14.53 -5.98
C ILE A 357 15.05 -15.85 -5.92
N LYS A 358 14.14 -16.04 -4.96
CA LYS A 358 13.23 -17.20 -4.88
C LYS A 358 12.45 -17.45 -6.18
N THR A 359 12.15 -16.41 -6.96
CA THR A 359 11.46 -16.53 -8.25
C THR A 359 12.29 -17.32 -9.26
N ILE A 360 13.62 -17.10 -9.27
CA ILE A 360 14.57 -17.82 -10.13
C ILE A 360 14.59 -19.31 -9.81
N TYR A 361 14.34 -19.68 -8.55
CA TYR A 361 14.36 -21.06 -8.06
C TYR A 361 12.96 -21.68 -7.90
N SER A 362 11.90 -20.94 -8.21
CA SER A 362 10.52 -21.43 -8.08
C SER A 362 10.19 -22.52 -9.11
N ASP A 363 9.25 -23.40 -8.77
CA ASP A 363 8.68 -24.42 -9.67
C ASP A 363 7.64 -23.81 -10.63
N MET A 364 7.95 -22.65 -11.20
CA MET A 364 7.06 -21.94 -12.10
C MET A 364 6.75 -22.79 -13.34
N LYS A 365 5.53 -22.61 -13.87
CA LYS A 365 5.05 -23.25 -15.09
C LYS A 365 4.74 -22.22 -16.14
N ASP A 366 4.87 -22.61 -17.40
CA ASP A 366 4.40 -21.79 -18.52
C ASP A 366 2.85 -21.75 -18.56
N GLU A 367 2.31 -20.94 -19.47
CA GLU A 367 0.87 -20.79 -19.70
C GLU A 367 0.15 -22.10 -20.09
N LYS A 368 0.90 -23.15 -20.45
CA LYS A 368 0.37 -24.48 -20.79
C LYS A 368 0.53 -25.48 -19.62
N GLY A 369 1.05 -25.04 -18.48
CA GLY A 369 1.28 -25.88 -17.32
C GLY A 369 2.58 -26.70 -17.36
N ASN A 370 3.47 -26.46 -18.32
CA ASN A 370 4.76 -27.16 -18.39
C ASN A 370 5.78 -26.55 -17.43
N SER A 371 6.49 -27.40 -16.70
CA SER A 371 7.61 -26.99 -15.86
C SER A 371 8.86 -26.70 -16.70
N PHE A 372 9.74 -25.83 -16.19
CA PHE A 372 11.06 -25.59 -16.78
C PHE A 372 12.10 -26.56 -16.18
N PRO A 373 12.65 -27.52 -16.95
CA PRO A 373 13.62 -28.46 -16.42
C PRO A 373 14.93 -27.76 -16.05
N ASN A 374 15.65 -28.29 -15.06
CA ASN A 374 16.99 -27.81 -14.69
C ASN A 374 18.05 -28.31 -15.69
N THR A 375 17.98 -27.79 -16.91
CA THR A 375 18.96 -27.97 -17.99
C THR A 375 19.28 -26.60 -18.59
N SER A 376 20.32 -26.47 -19.40
CA SER A 376 20.65 -25.18 -20.03
C SER A 376 19.48 -24.65 -20.88
N GLU A 377 18.82 -25.52 -21.65
CA GLU A 377 17.65 -25.18 -22.47
C GLU A 377 16.46 -24.77 -21.60
N GLY A 378 16.20 -25.49 -20.51
CA GLY A 378 15.12 -25.16 -19.58
C GLY A 378 15.37 -23.86 -18.83
N ASN A 379 16.61 -23.60 -18.41
CA ASN A 379 17.05 -22.35 -17.79
C ASN A 379 16.86 -21.17 -18.77
N LYS A 380 17.19 -21.34 -20.05
CA LYS A 380 16.94 -20.32 -21.08
C LYS A 380 15.46 -20.07 -21.33
N ALA A 381 14.66 -21.13 -21.41
CA ALA A 381 13.22 -21.02 -21.55
C ALA A 381 12.60 -20.30 -20.35
N LYS A 382 13.07 -20.60 -19.13
CA LYS A 382 12.64 -19.94 -17.89
C LYS A 382 13.01 -18.46 -17.88
N ALA A 383 14.25 -18.13 -18.25
CA ALA A 383 14.71 -16.74 -18.38
C ALA A 383 13.84 -15.93 -19.35
N LYS A 384 13.55 -16.50 -20.54
CA LYS A 384 12.67 -15.88 -21.52
C LYS A 384 11.25 -15.70 -20.97
N TYR A 385 10.70 -16.72 -20.31
CA TYR A 385 9.38 -16.65 -19.71
C TYR A 385 9.28 -15.54 -18.65
N ILE A 386 10.29 -15.42 -17.77
CA ILE A 386 10.38 -14.34 -16.80
C ILE A 386 10.37 -12.98 -17.51
N VAL A 387 11.24 -12.77 -18.50
CA VAL A 387 11.29 -11.49 -19.24
C VAL A 387 9.96 -11.19 -19.92
N ASP A 388 9.33 -12.17 -20.56
CA ASP A 388 8.07 -11.94 -21.28
C ASP A 388 6.91 -11.61 -20.34
N THR A 389 6.76 -12.35 -19.26
CA THR A 389 5.60 -12.25 -18.36
C THR A 389 5.73 -11.15 -17.31
N ILE A 390 6.94 -10.85 -16.87
CA ILE A 390 7.20 -9.90 -15.78
C ILE A 390 7.61 -8.53 -16.33
N VAL A 391 8.34 -8.48 -17.44
CA VAL A 391 8.86 -7.24 -18.02
C VAL A 391 8.06 -6.83 -19.26
N ASN A 392 7.96 -7.70 -20.28
CA ASN A 392 7.38 -7.31 -21.57
C ASN A 392 5.87 -7.12 -21.51
N ARG A 393 5.15 -7.95 -20.76
CA ARG A 393 3.68 -7.90 -20.59
C ARG A 393 3.16 -6.52 -20.17
N TYR A 394 3.91 -5.82 -19.33
CA TYR A 394 3.54 -4.48 -18.84
C TYR A 394 4.38 -3.37 -19.47
N GLY A 395 5.19 -3.72 -20.47
CA GLY A 395 6.10 -2.80 -21.13
C GLY A 395 7.09 -2.19 -20.14
N LEU A 396 7.69 -2.94 -19.22
CA LEU A 396 8.65 -2.38 -18.27
C LEU A 396 10.03 -2.19 -18.93
N ASP A 397 10.86 -1.35 -18.31
CA ASP A 397 12.15 -0.91 -18.83
C ASP A 397 13.33 -1.75 -18.32
N GLY A 398 13.06 -2.73 -17.46
CA GLY A 398 14.07 -3.61 -16.91
C GLY A 398 13.58 -4.43 -15.74
N ILE A 399 14.50 -5.18 -15.17
CA ILE A 399 14.28 -6.02 -13.99
C ILE A 399 15.41 -5.82 -12.98
N ASP A 400 15.07 -6.00 -11.73
CA ASP A 400 15.91 -5.94 -10.56
C ASP A 400 15.72 -7.25 -9.78
N ILE A 401 16.81 -7.96 -9.52
CA ILE A 401 16.79 -9.24 -8.79
C ILE A 401 17.29 -9.01 -7.36
N ASP A 402 16.40 -9.18 -6.40
CA ASP A 402 16.67 -9.00 -4.98
C ASP A 402 17.28 -10.29 -4.39
N ILE A 403 18.55 -10.19 -3.99
CA ILE A 403 19.37 -11.30 -3.50
C ILE A 403 19.76 -11.01 -2.05
N GLU A 404 18.98 -11.55 -1.12
CA GLU A 404 19.16 -11.31 0.32
C GLU A 404 19.66 -12.55 1.07
N TYR A 405 20.38 -12.32 2.17
CA TYR A 405 20.93 -13.38 3.01
C TYR A 405 19.85 -14.39 3.48
N HIS A 406 18.66 -13.92 3.81
CA HIS A 406 17.58 -14.76 4.33
C HIS A 406 16.96 -15.70 3.27
N ASP A 407 17.25 -15.45 1.99
CA ASP A 407 16.84 -16.27 0.84
C ASP A 407 17.92 -17.28 0.41
N SER A 408 19.09 -17.31 1.06
CA SER A 408 20.17 -18.26 0.78
C SER A 408 19.75 -19.73 0.74
N ARG A 409 18.74 -20.10 1.53
CA ARG A 409 18.15 -21.45 1.53
C ARG A 409 17.63 -21.92 0.17
N TYR A 410 17.26 -20.99 -0.73
CA TYR A 410 16.71 -21.34 -2.04
C TYR A 410 17.80 -21.73 -3.04
N TYR A 411 19.01 -21.18 -2.89
CA TYR A 411 20.07 -21.28 -3.89
C TYR A 411 21.36 -21.93 -3.40
N SER A 412 21.54 -22.15 -2.10
CA SER A 412 22.74 -22.78 -1.54
C SER A 412 23.02 -24.12 -2.22
N GLY A 413 24.18 -24.23 -2.87
CA GLY A 413 24.60 -25.41 -3.65
C GLY A 413 24.01 -25.50 -5.07
N LYS A 414 23.29 -24.46 -5.52
CA LYS A 414 22.66 -24.32 -6.84
C LYS A 414 22.92 -22.92 -7.44
N GLU A 415 23.97 -22.24 -7.01
CA GLU A 415 24.31 -20.87 -7.40
C GLU A 415 24.48 -20.76 -8.92
N ASN A 416 25.20 -21.72 -9.52
CA ASN A 416 25.46 -21.76 -10.96
C ASN A 416 24.17 -21.76 -11.81
N GLN A 417 23.12 -22.46 -11.36
CA GLN A 417 21.83 -22.47 -12.05
C GLN A 417 21.21 -21.07 -12.07
N GLY A 418 21.18 -20.40 -10.91
CA GLY A 418 20.63 -19.05 -10.82
C GLY A 418 21.44 -18.04 -11.63
N ILE A 419 22.77 -18.15 -11.59
CA ILE A 419 23.67 -17.32 -12.39
C ILE A 419 23.41 -17.52 -13.89
N GLU A 420 23.22 -18.76 -14.37
CA GLU A 420 22.90 -19.03 -15.76
C GLU A 420 21.57 -18.38 -16.19
N ILE A 421 20.51 -18.55 -15.38
CA ILE A 421 19.21 -17.96 -15.65
C ILE A 421 19.31 -16.41 -15.67
N MET A 422 19.95 -15.81 -14.67
CA MET A 422 20.12 -14.35 -14.58
C MET A 422 20.96 -13.80 -15.74
N LYS A 423 22.00 -14.52 -16.16
CA LYS A 423 22.82 -14.15 -17.32
C LYS A 423 21.99 -14.14 -18.60
N GLU A 424 21.11 -15.13 -18.78
CA GLU A 424 20.22 -15.17 -19.93
C GLU A 424 19.14 -14.08 -19.87
N ILE A 425 18.57 -13.79 -18.70
CA ILE A 425 17.68 -12.63 -18.50
C ILE A 425 18.38 -11.35 -18.94
N SER A 426 19.60 -11.10 -18.45
CA SER A 426 20.41 -9.94 -18.82
C SER A 426 20.66 -9.85 -20.33
N ARG A 427 20.99 -10.97 -20.98
CA ARG A 427 21.19 -11.03 -22.44
C ARG A 427 19.94 -10.58 -23.19
N ILE A 428 18.77 -11.15 -22.88
CA ILE A 428 17.50 -10.83 -23.54
C ILE A 428 17.13 -9.36 -23.31
N LEU A 429 17.29 -8.85 -22.08
CA LEU A 429 16.98 -7.45 -21.77
C LEU A 429 17.88 -6.47 -22.53
N LYS A 430 19.18 -6.76 -22.63
CA LYS A 430 20.13 -5.91 -23.37
C LYS A 430 19.82 -5.86 -24.86
N GLU A 431 19.41 -6.98 -25.46
CA GLU A 431 18.93 -7.02 -26.85
C GLU A 431 17.69 -6.14 -27.08
N GLN A 432 16.91 -5.89 -26.02
CA GLN A 432 15.74 -5.03 -26.02
C GLN A 432 16.03 -3.59 -25.54
N GLY A 433 17.28 -3.26 -25.23
CA GLY A 433 17.66 -1.95 -24.68
C GLY A 433 17.14 -1.70 -23.26
N LYS A 434 16.91 -2.77 -22.48
CA LYS A 434 16.38 -2.75 -21.11
C LYS A 434 17.48 -2.99 -20.09
N ILE A 435 17.20 -2.60 -18.85
CA ILE A 435 18.13 -2.63 -17.72
C ILE A 435 18.02 -3.97 -16.97
N PHE A 436 19.17 -4.53 -16.58
CA PHE A 436 19.27 -5.64 -15.62
C PHE A 436 20.06 -5.20 -14.39
N MET A 437 19.43 -5.27 -13.23
CA MET A 437 20.02 -4.91 -11.93
C MET A 437 19.96 -6.08 -10.96
N ILE A 438 20.85 -6.02 -9.98
CA ILE A 438 20.76 -6.80 -8.75
C ILE A 438 20.76 -5.84 -7.57
N ASP A 439 19.99 -6.18 -6.55
CA ASP A 439 20.04 -5.54 -5.26
C ASP A 439 20.25 -6.57 -4.14
N THR A 440 20.92 -6.14 -3.06
CA THR A 440 21.35 -7.07 -2.01
C THR A 440 21.59 -6.38 -0.67
N ASN A 441 21.37 -7.13 0.42
CA ASN A 441 21.83 -6.78 1.76
C ASN A 441 23.12 -7.51 2.18
N MET A 442 23.72 -8.31 1.27
CA MET A 442 24.86 -9.18 1.55
C MET A 442 26.21 -8.51 1.27
N SER A 443 27.30 -9.14 1.74
CA SER A 443 28.67 -8.68 1.46
C SER A 443 29.03 -8.93 -0.01
N GLY A 444 29.94 -8.13 -0.58
CA GLY A 444 30.21 -8.17 -2.03
C GLY A 444 30.92 -9.44 -2.51
N GLU A 445 31.47 -10.23 -1.59
CA GLU A 445 32.28 -11.42 -1.86
C GLU A 445 31.46 -12.71 -2.05
N GLU A 446 30.14 -12.66 -1.84
CA GLU A 446 29.26 -13.82 -1.95
C GLU A 446 29.27 -14.43 -3.36
N GLU A 447 29.34 -15.76 -3.45
CA GLU A 447 29.54 -16.47 -4.72
C GLU A 447 28.45 -16.17 -5.77
N ILE A 448 27.18 -16.15 -5.34
CA ILE A 448 26.05 -15.83 -6.20
C ILE A 448 26.19 -14.42 -6.81
N LEU A 449 26.68 -13.44 -6.02
CA LEU A 449 26.84 -12.07 -6.47
C LEU A 449 28.04 -11.95 -7.41
N LYS A 450 29.18 -12.57 -7.08
CA LYS A 450 30.36 -12.61 -7.96
C LYS A 450 30.04 -13.15 -9.35
N GLY A 451 29.14 -14.14 -9.43
CA GLY A 451 28.67 -14.69 -10.69
C GLY A 451 27.83 -13.72 -11.55
N THR A 452 27.38 -12.58 -11.02
CA THR A 452 26.41 -11.69 -11.69
C THR A 452 26.95 -10.31 -12.09
N TYR A 453 28.06 -9.87 -11.50
CA TYR A 453 28.57 -8.51 -11.65
C TYR A 453 28.95 -8.13 -13.09
N ASP A 454 29.45 -9.07 -13.88
CA ASP A 454 29.88 -8.82 -15.27
C ASP A 454 28.71 -8.45 -16.18
N PHE A 455 27.52 -9.01 -15.91
CA PHE A 455 26.34 -8.79 -16.74
C PHE A 455 25.30 -7.88 -16.09
N SER A 456 25.51 -7.41 -14.87
CA SER A 456 24.66 -6.40 -14.22
C SER A 456 25.01 -4.99 -14.67
N ASP A 457 24.00 -4.18 -14.98
CA ASP A 457 24.19 -2.76 -15.31
C ASP A 457 24.53 -1.95 -14.05
N TYR A 458 23.84 -2.27 -12.95
CA TYR A 458 24.08 -1.68 -11.62
C TYR A 458 23.96 -2.74 -10.53
N VAL A 459 24.62 -2.47 -9.41
CA VAL A 459 24.59 -3.27 -8.18
C VAL A 459 24.20 -2.36 -7.03
N LEU A 460 23.08 -2.68 -6.39
CA LEU A 460 22.49 -1.88 -5.32
C LEU A 460 22.73 -2.58 -3.98
N LEU A 461 23.40 -1.88 -3.06
CA LEU A 461 23.52 -2.32 -1.67
C LEU A 461 22.42 -1.69 -0.81
N GLN A 462 21.53 -2.49 -0.25
CA GLN A 462 20.57 -2.09 0.78
C GLN A 462 21.31 -1.71 2.07
N ALA A 463 21.62 -0.42 2.22
CA ALA A 463 22.53 0.10 3.23
C ALA A 463 21.81 0.63 4.49
N TYR A 464 20.59 0.18 4.77
CA TYR A 464 19.73 0.73 5.84
C TYR A 464 20.42 0.74 7.21
N GLY A 465 20.19 1.80 8.00
CA GLY A 465 20.69 1.95 9.37
C GLY A 465 22.22 2.08 9.51
N ARG A 466 22.95 2.41 8.44
CA ARG A 466 24.42 2.56 8.44
C ARG A 466 24.83 4.02 8.58
N TYR A 467 24.76 4.53 9.80
CA TYR A 467 24.91 5.97 10.06
C TYR A 467 26.33 6.57 9.95
N SER A 468 27.35 5.80 9.54
CA SER A 468 28.74 6.31 9.43
C SER A 468 29.44 5.88 8.14
N ASP A 469 30.27 6.77 7.61
CA ASP A 469 31.08 6.53 6.40
C ASP A 469 31.99 5.32 6.56
N SER A 470 32.50 5.07 7.77
CA SER A 470 33.31 3.87 8.06
C SER A 470 32.57 2.56 7.80
N ARG A 471 31.25 2.52 8.04
CA ARG A 471 30.41 1.35 7.75
C ARG A 471 30.14 1.22 6.26
N LEU A 472 29.92 2.33 5.55
CA LEU A 472 29.75 2.33 4.09
C LEU A 472 31.04 1.90 3.38
N ASN A 473 32.19 2.43 3.81
CA ASN A 473 33.52 2.07 3.29
C ASN A 473 33.80 0.58 3.47
N ARG A 474 33.51 0.01 4.65
CA ARG A 474 33.67 -1.44 4.87
C ARG A 474 32.85 -2.27 3.90
N ARG A 475 31.64 -1.82 3.55
CA ARG A 475 30.81 -2.52 2.56
C ARG A 475 31.39 -2.38 1.17
N TRP A 476 31.79 -1.17 0.77
CA TRP A 476 32.45 -0.93 -0.51
C TRP A 476 33.68 -1.81 -0.72
N GLU A 477 34.53 -1.99 0.30
CA GLU A 477 35.73 -2.83 0.17
C GLU A 477 35.44 -4.27 -0.27
N GLY A 478 34.26 -4.82 0.05
CA GLY A 478 33.87 -6.15 -0.42
C GLY A 478 33.38 -6.19 -1.88
N PHE A 479 32.87 -5.08 -2.39
CA PHE A 479 32.43 -4.95 -3.80
C PHE A 479 33.56 -4.49 -4.72
N LYS A 480 34.50 -3.70 -4.20
CA LYS A 480 35.58 -3.03 -4.91
C LYS A 480 36.43 -3.92 -5.81
N PRO A 481 36.75 -5.19 -5.46
CA PRO A 481 37.49 -6.07 -6.35
C PRO A 481 36.71 -6.48 -7.61
N TYR A 482 35.38 -6.39 -7.59
CA TYR A 482 34.50 -6.98 -8.60
C TYR A 482 33.73 -5.97 -9.44
N ILE A 483 33.46 -4.77 -8.92
CA ILE A 483 32.74 -3.72 -9.64
C ILE A 483 33.43 -2.37 -9.54
N LYS A 484 33.20 -1.54 -10.57
CA LYS A 484 33.62 -0.14 -10.56
C LYS A 484 32.61 0.74 -9.80
N PRO A 485 33.03 1.88 -9.21
CA PRO A 485 32.12 2.80 -8.53
C PRO A 485 30.87 3.17 -9.34
N GLU A 486 30.98 3.34 -10.67
CA GLU A 486 29.86 3.76 -11.52
C GLU A 486 28.74 2.72 -11.65
N LYS A 487 28.96 1.48 -11.21
CA LYS A 487 27.92 0.45 -11.07
C LYS A 487 27.25 0.46 -9.69
N PHE A 488 27.88 1.05 -8.68
CA PHE A 488 27.49 0.90 -7.29
C PHE A 488 26.42 1.93 -6.88
N ILE A 489 25.33 1.46 -6.27
CA ILE A 489 24.24 2.28 -5.74
C ILE A 489 24.02 1.95 -4.26
N LEU A 490 23.75 2.98 -3.44
CA LEU A 490 23.37 2.79 -2.04
C LEU A 490 21.85 2.90 -1.84
N GLY A 491 21.29 1.97 -1.07
CA GLY A 491 19.91 1.99 -0.62
C GLY A 491 19.76 2.60 0.78
N PHE A 492 18.77 3.47 0.97
CA PHE A 492 18.27 3.91 2.29
C PHE A 492 16.77 3.58 2.40
N SER A 493 16.19 3.64 3.59
CA SER A 493 14.75 3.41 3.80
C SER A 493 14.02 4.67 4.27
N PHE A 494 12.87 4.97 3.68
CA PHE A 494 11.86 5.78 4.37
C PHE A 494 11.24 4.98 5.53
N TYR A 495 10.49 5.64 6.41
CA TYR A 495 9.77 4.95 7.47
C TYR A 495 8.51 4.25 6.94
N GLU A 496 8.47 2.93 7.02
CA GLU A 496 7.27 2.14 6.75
C GLU A 496 6.32 2.14 7.96
N GLU A 497 5.01 2.22 7.68
CA GLU A 497 3.99 2.10 8.72
C GLU A 497 4.13 0.79 9.49
N ARG A 498 4.09 0.89 10.82
CA ARG A 498 4.15 -0.21 11.80
C ARG A 498 5.45 -1.01 11.74
N ASP A 499 6.49 -0.45 11.10
CA ASP A 499 7.80 -1.08 11.05
C ASP A 499 8.42 -1.20 12.45
N ARG A 500 9.07 -2.34 12.68
CA ARG A 500 9.80 -2.67 13.90
C ARG A 500 11.32 -2.59 13.71
N ASN A 501 11.81 -2.52 12.48
CA ASN A 501 13.24 -2.41 12.19
C ASN A 501 13.80 -1.05 12.61
N GLY A 502 13.02 0.02 12.41
CA GLY A 502 13.30 1.33 12.99
C GLY A 502 14.56 1.99 12.42
N TRP A 503 14.80 1.84 11.12
CA TRP A 503 16.02 2.33 10.44
C TRP A 503 16.25 3.83 10.54
N ASN A 504 15.19 4.64 10.56
CA ASN A 504 15.26 6.10 10.66
C ASN A 504 16.34 6.75 9.76
N ASP A 505 16.51 6.25 8.53
CA ASP A 505 17.52 6.79 7.62
C ASP A 505 17.14 8.19 7.14
N ILE A 506 15.85 8.46 7.03
CA ILE A 506 15.25 9.75 6.78
C ILE A 506 13.85 9.79 7.39
N SER A 507 13.50 10.93 8.00
CA SER A 507 12.19 11.19 8.62
C SER A 507 11.46 12.25 7.79
N ASP A 508 11.41 13.48 8.28
CA ASP A 508 10.65 14.61 7.75
C ASP A 508 11.54 15.69 7.10
N ARG A 509 12.86 15.49 7.09
CA ARG A 509 13.84 16.40 6.47
C ARG A 509 15.08 15.68 5.95
N VAL A 510 15.71 16.25 4.93
CA VAL A 510 16.99 15.76 4.39
C VAL A 510 18.16 16.14 5.30
N GLU A 511 18.20 17.35 5.85
CA GLU A 511 19.34 17.81 6.66
C GLU A 511 19.62 16.89 7.87
N GLY A 512 20.86 16.44 7.98
CA GLY A 512 21.33 15.58 9.06
C GLY A 512 20.90 14.12 8.96
N SER A 513 20.08 13.76 7.96
CA SER A 513 19.61 12.39 7.72
C SER A 513 20.75 11.46 7.25
N ALA A 514 20.55 10.15 7.39
CA ALA A 514 21.46 9.17 6.79
C ALA A 514 21.37 9.20 5.27
N ALA A 515 20.17 9.41 4.71
CA ALA A 515 19.97 9.54 3.27
C ALA A 515 20.79 10.70 2.66
N GLU A 516 20.89 11.84 3.35
CA GLU A 516 21.75 12.95 2.92
C GLU A 516 23.23 12.54 2.92
N ARG A 517 23.68 11.85 3.97
CA ARG A 517 25.05 11.32 4.01
C ARG A 517 25.30 10.36 2.85
N TYR A 518 24.35 9.49 2.52
CA TYR A 518 24.49 8.55 1.41
C TYR A 518 24.53 9.28 0.07
N ALA A 519 23.72 10.33 -0.09
CA ALA A 519 23.75 11.20 -1.26
C ALA A 519 25.16 11.79 -1.48
N LYS A 520 25.81 12.26 -0.40
CA LYS A 520 27.14 12.89 -0.43
C LYS A 520 28.31 11.90 -0.49
N TRP A 521 28.17 10.72 0.11
CA TRP A 521 29.24 9.73 0.23
C TRP A 521 29.76 9.26 -1.13
N GLN A 522 31.07 9.06 -1.27
CA GLN A 522 31.70 8.54 -2.48
C GLN A 522 32.69 7.40 -2.14
N PRO A 523 32.70 6.30 -2.93
CA PRO A 523 33.71 5.26 -2.82
C PRO A 523 35.12 5.84 -2.94
N ASP A 524 36.04 5.42 -2.07
CA ASP A 524 37.43 5.92 -2.05
C ASP A 524 37.56 7.46 -2.03
N ASN A 525 36.58 8.15 -1.43
CA ASN A 525 36.45 9.61 -1.45
C ASN A 525 36.44 10.21 -2.88
N GLY A 526 35.93 9.46 -3.86
CA GLY A 526 35.82 9.88 -5.26
C GLY A 526 37.10 9.72 -6.09
N LYS A 527 38.20 9.22 -5.52
CA LYS A 527 39.50 9.12 -6.22
C LYS A 527 39.48 8.13 -7.39
N ASN A 528 38.67 7.08 -7.29
CA ASN A 528 38.64 5.96 -8.26
C ASN A 528 37.33 5.93 -9.07
N GLY A 529 36.62 7.05 -9.15
CA GLY A 529 35.28 7.14 -9.71
C GLY A 529 34.24 7.50 -8.66
N LYS A 530 33.07 7.94 -9.11
CA LYS A 530 31.93 8.27 -8.26
C LYS A 530 30.92 7.13 -8.30
N LYS A 531 30.18 6.92 -7.21
CA LYS A 531 29.06 5.97 -7.18
C LYS A 531 28.03 6.34 -8.25
N ALA A 532 27.25 5.37 -8.71
CA ALA A 532 26.17 5.63 -9.67
C ALA A 532 25.06 6.50 -9.07
N GLY A 533 24.70 6.29 -7.80
CA GLY A 533 23.54 6.97 -7.21
C GLY A 533 23.11 6.46 -5.84
N ILE A 534 21.87 6.81 -5.46
CA ILE A 534 21.16 6.26 -4.29
C ILE A 534 19.71 5.87 -4.63
N ILE A 535 19.11 4.95 -3.87
CA ILE A 535 17.72 4.52 -4.01
C ILE A 535 17.03 4.51 -2.63
N GLY A 536 15.80 5.02 -2.57
CA GLY A 536 14.97 5.01 -1.36
C GLY A 536 13.92 3.89 -1.36
N TYR A 537 13.96 3.00 -0.39
CA TYR A 537 12.91 2.00 -0.17
C TYR A 537 11.67 2.62 0.49
N ALA A 538 10.49 2.14 0.11
CA ALA A 538 9.18 2.69 0.50
C ALA A 538 9.01 4.17 0.13
N ILE A 539 9.30 4.54 -1.12
CA ILE A 539 9.21 5.94 -1.60
C ILE A 539 7.78 6.52 -1.51
N ASP A 540 6.75 5.66 -1.45
CA ASP A 540 5.37 6.05 -1.13
C ASP A 540 5.23 6.71 0.26
N ARG A 541 6.24 6.60 1.12
CA ARG A 541 6.33 7.19 2.47
C ARG A 541 7.20 8.46 2.54
N ASP A 542 7.59 9.02 1.41
CA ASP A 542 8.41 10.24 1.38
C ASP A 542 7.74 11.39 2.14
N GLY A 543 8.44 11.91 3.15
CA GLY A 543 7.99 13.02 3.99
C GLY A 543 7.22 12.60 5.25
N VAL A 544 6.95 11.30 5.44
CA VAL A 544 6.30 10.81 6.67
C VAL A 544 7.30 10.77 7.82
N ALA A 545 6.92 11.37 8.95
CA ALA A 545 7.76 11.40 10.14
C ALA A 545 8.00 9.98 10.69
N PHE A 546 9.19 9.77 11.27
CA PHE A 546 9.54 8.49 11.88
C PHE A 546 8.55 8.12 13.01
N ARG A 547 8.02 6.90 12.97
CA ARG A 547 6.98 6.37 13.87
C ARG A 547 5.57 6.95 13.67
N ASP A 548 5.32 7.65 12.58
CA ASP A 548 3.95 7.98 12.17
C ASP A 548 3.38 6.85 11.30
N ASP A 549 2.48 6.05 11.87
CA ASP A 549 1.85 4.89 11.22
C ASP A 549 0.70 5.25 10.28
N ASN A 550 0.31 6.53 10.19
CA ASN A 550 -0.75 6.96 9.29
C ASN A 550 -0.26 6.96 7.83
N ILE A 551 -1.21 6.84 6.89
CA ILE A 551 -0.92 6.89 5.46
C ILE A 551 -1.30 8.28 4.93
N TYR A 552 -0.38 8.92 4.22
CA TYR A 552 -0.57 10.28 3.69
C TYR A 552 -0.28 10.32 2.19
N THR A 553 -0.90 11.28 1.49
CA THR A 553 -0.43 11.67 0.16
C THR A 553 0.99 12.23 0.27
N THR A 554 1.92 11.70 -0.52
CA THR A 554 3.26 12.28 -0.62
C THR A 554 3.39 13.23 -1.82
N LYS A 555 4.23 14.26 -1.64
CA LYS A 555 4.67 15.17 -2.72
C LYS A 555 6.10 14.87 -3.17
N TYR A 556 6.73 13.85 -2.61
CA TYR A 556 8.10 13.43 -2.93
C TYR A 556 9.15 14.55 -2.73
N GLU A 557 8.96 15.40 -1.72
CA GLU A 557 9.83 16.57 -1.52
C GLU A 557 11.23 16.17 -1.06
N LEU A 558 11.35 15.12 -0.22
CA LEU A 558 12.65 14.66 0.24
C LEU A 558 13.44 13.99 -0.89
N SER A 559 12.77 13.21 -1.74
CA SER A 559 13.35 12.63 -2.96
C SER A 559 13.89 13.69 -3.90
N LYS A 560 13.11 14.75 -4.19
CA LYS A 560 13.56 15.88 -5.02
C LYS A 560 14.75 16.61 -4.40
N GLN A 561 14.80 16.73 -3.07
CA GLN A 561 15.93 17.35 -2.37
C GLN A 561 17.18 16.46 -2.43
N LEU A 562 17.06 15.16 -2.21
CA LEU A 562 18.17 14.20 -2.27
C LEU A 562 18.78 14.12 -3.68
N LYS A 563 17.96 14.07 -4.73
CA LYS A 563 18.45 14.16 -6.12
C LYS A 563 19.30 15.43 -6.31
N ARG A 564 18.80 16.58 -5.84
CA ARG A 564 19.53 17.85 -5.91
C ARG A 564 20.84 17.80 -5.10
N VAL A 565 20.83 17.24 -3.90
CA VAL A 565 22.07 17.07 -3.11
C VAL A 565 23.14 16.33 -3.91
N MET A 566 22.78 15.30 -4.67
CA MET A 566 23.76 14.57 -5.51
C MET A 566 24.19 15.37 -6.74
N GLU A 567 23.29 16.10 -7.39
CA GLU A 567 23.61 16.91 -8.58
C GLU A 567 24.53 18.10 -8.25
N TYR A 568 24.42 18.64 -7.04
CA TYR A 568 25.11 19.87 -6.60
C TYR A 568 26.05 19.63 -5.40
N SER A 569 26.50 18.39 -5.15
CA SER A 569 27.33 18.07 -3.98
C SER A 569 28.73 18.71 -4.00
N ASP A 570 29.18 19.19 -5.16
CA ASP A 570 30.48 19.85 -5.33
C ASP A 570 30.28 21.38 -5.26
N VAL A 571 30.52 21.97 -4.08
CA VAL A 571 30.40 23.43 -3.81
C VAL A 571 31.18 24.30 -4.80
N GLU A 572 32.24 23.78 -5.41
CA GLU A 572 33.01 24.48 -6.46
C GLU A 572 32.25 24.62 -7.79
N ASP A 573 31.39 23.65 -8.12
CA ASP A 573 30.55 23.70 -9.31
C ASP A 573 29.35 24.63 -9.09
N GLU A 574 28.84 24.73 -7.86
CA GLU A 574 27.85 25.76 -7.46
C GLU A 574 28.41 27.18 -7.63
N ILE A 575 29.66 27.43 -7.23
CA ILE A 575 30.32 28.74 -7.41
C ILE A 575 30.52 29.04 -8.90
N LYS A 576 30.90 28.05 -9.72
CA LYS A 576 31.07 28.23 -11.18
C LYS A 576 29.74 28.42 -11.91
N GLU A 577 28.69 27.71 -11.50
CA GLU A 577 27.35 27.86 -12.09
C GLU A 577 26.75 29.22 -11.71
N ILE A 578 26.87 29.66 -10.45
CA ILE A 578 26.44 31.01 -10.04
C ILE A 578 27.26 32.10 -10.76
N GLN A 579 28.57 31.93 -10.91
CA GLN A 579 29.43 32.86 -11.65
C GLN A 579 29.05 32.95 -13.14
N SER A 580 28.58 31.87 -13.74
CA SER A 580 28.17 31.81 -15.15
C SER A 580 26.72 32.25 -15.40
N LEU A 581 25.89 32.38 -14.36
CA LEU A 581 24.44 32.62 -14.46
C LEU A 581 23.99 34.10 -14.40
N LYS A 582 24.82 35.08 -14.81
CA LYS A 582 24.49 36.49 -15.18
C LYS A 582 25.16 37.61 -14.35
N ASN A 583 26.49 37.73 -14.39
CA ASN A 583 27.24 38.93 -13.94
C ASN A 583 26.94 39.41 -12.50
N LEU A 584 26.88 38.50 -11.52
CA LEU A 584 26.92 38.88 -10.11
C LEU A 584 28.37 38.81 -9.60
N SER A 585 28.85 39.85 -8.91
CA SER A 585 30.18 39.81 -8.29
C SER A 585 30.22 38.86 -7.09
N LYS A 586 31.42 38.37 -6.75
CA LYS A 586 31.64 37.51 -5.57
C LYS A 586 31.12 38.18 -4.28
N GLU A 587 31.21 39.50 -4.18
CA GLU A 587 30.66 40.25 -3.04
C GLU A 587 29.13 40.34 -3.04
N GLU A 588 28.48 40.41 -4.21
CA GLU A 588 27.01 40.46 -4.30
C GLU A 588 26.38 39.13 -3.89
N ILE A 589 27.02 38.02 -4.27
CA ILE A 589 26.62 36.67 -3.86
C ILE A 589 26.74 36.56 -2.34
N ASN A 590 27.91 36.89 -1.77
CA ASN A 590 28.15 36.81 -0.33
C ASN A 590 27.16 37.68 0.47
N LYS A 591 26.86 38.91 0.04
CA LYS A 591 25.84 39.76 0.69
C LYS A 591 24.42 39.21 0.60
N TYR A 592 24.10 38.39 -0.40
CA TYR A 592 22.79 37.75 -0.51
C TYR A 592 22.71 36.55 0.44
N VAL A 593 23.77 35.74 0.50
CA VAL A 593 23.93 34.64 1.44
C VAL A 593 23.87 35.12 2.89
N ASP A 594 24.60 36.18 3.22
CA ASP A 594 24.65 36.74 4.58
C ASP A 594 23.28 37.30 5.03
N ARG A 595 22.51 37.91 4.11
CA ARG A 595 21.15 38.38 4.42
C ARG A 595 20.15 37.26 4.66
N LEU A 596 20.27 36.15 3.92
CA LEU A 596 19.43 34.98 4.12
C LEU A 596 19.74 34.30 5.45
N ASN A 597 21.03 34.17 5.79
CA ASN A 597 21.46 33.61 7.08
C ASN A 597 21.06 34.45 8.28
N ASN A 598 21.04 35.79 8.15
CA ASN A 598 20.64 36.71 9.22
C ASN A 598 19.11 36.86 9.41
N GLY A 599 18.29 36.30 8.49
CA GLY A 599 16.83 36.35 8.56
C GLY A 599 16.18 35.10 9.18
N LEU A 600 16.97 34.06 9.47
CA LEU A 600 16.50 32.79 10.03
C LEU A 600 16.46 32.86 11.55
N LYS A 601 15.44 32.26 12.17
CA LYS A 601 15.36 32.16 13.62
C LYS A 601 16.34 31.11 14.15
N ASN A 602 16.87 31.36 15.34
CA ASN A 602 17.74 30.51 16.17
C ASN A 602 18.00 29.08 15.66
N GLY A 603 19.16 28.89 15.03
CA GLY A 603 19.79 27.58 14.84
C GLY A 603 19.59 26.91 13.49
N GLU A 604 18.72 27.42 12.62
CA GLU A 604 18.57 26.91 11.24
C GLU A 604 19.70 27.44 10.35
N LYS A 605 20.43 26.54 9.67
CA LYS A 605 21.36 26.89 8.59
C LYS A 605 20.76 26.42 7.28
N LEU A 606 20.59 27.34 6.32
CA LEU A 606 20.24 26.95 4.96
C LEU A 606 21.35 26.07 4.39
N LEU A 607 20.97 24.98 3.73
CA LEU A 607 21.91 24.14 3.01
C LEU A 607 22.48 24.93 1.81
N PRO A 608 23.76 24.70 1.43
CA PRO A 608 24.40 25.42 0.32
C PRO A 608 23.55 25.49 -0.96
N TYR A 609 22.86 24.42 -1.33
CA TYR A 609 22.00 24.38 -2.51
C TYR A 609 20.68 25.18 -2.36
N GLU A 610 20.16 25.36 -1.15
CA GLU A 610 19.00 26.21 -0.89
C GLU A 610 19.36 27.68 -1.09
N ILE A 611 20.57 28.04 -0.64
CA ILE A 611 21.18 29.36 -0.88
C ILE A 611 21.33 29.59 -2.38
N VAL A 612 21.82 28.59 -3.14
CA VAL A 612 21.94 28.66 -4.61
C VAL A 612 20.59 28.84 -5.30
N ASN A 613 19.56 28.11 -4.89
CA ASN A 613 18.21 28.25 -5.48
C ASN A 613 17.55 29.58 -5.15
N LEU A 614 17.72 30.08 -3.92
CA LEU A 614 17.25 31.41 -3.52
C LEU A 614 17.97 32.50 -4.32
N ALA A 615 19.28 32.34 -4.56
CA ALA A 615 20.06 33.22 -5.41
C ALA A 615 19.62 33.18 -6.89
N LYS A 616 19.39 31.98 -7.46
CA LYS A 616 18.85 31.80 -8.84
C LYS A 616 17.46 32.46 -8.98
N LYS A 617 16.56 32.26 -8.01
CA LYS A 617 15.20 32.85 -8.01
C LYS A 617 15.24 34.37 -7.87
N ALA A 618 16.15 34.90 -7.05
CA ALA A 618 16.40 36.34 -6.92
C ALA A 618 16.93 36.97 -8.21
N ALA A 619 17.89 36.30 -8.88
CA ALA A 619 18.43 36.73 -10.15
C ALA A 619 17.37 36.76 -11.27
N LEU A 620 16.50 35.75 -11.33
CA LEU A 620 15.37 35.68 -12.27
C LEU A 620 14.31 36.78 -12.01
N ASN A 621 14.06 37.12 -10.74
CA ASN A 621 13.15 38.21 -10.38
C ASN A 621 13.70 39.60 -10.73
N LYS A 622 15.03 39.79 -10.71
CA LYS A 622 15.69 41.03 -11.16
C LYS A 622 15.42 41.28 -12.66
N GLU A 623 15.40 40.23 -13.47
CA GLU A 623 15.12 40.28 -14.91
C GLU A 623 13.65 40.64 -15.25
N LYS A 624 12.69 40.19 -14.43
CA LYS A 624 11.28 40.60 -14.57
C LYS A 624 11.06 42.08 -14.23
N ASN A 625 11.88 42.64 -13.35
CA ASN A 625 11.83 44.05 -12.99
C ASN A 625 12.63 44.95 -13.94
N THR A 626 13.69 44.45 -14.60
CA THR A 626 14.39 45.20 -15.66
C THR A 626 13.67 45.15 -17.01
N LYS A 627 12.93 44.08 -17.33
CA LYS A 627 12.08 44.01 -18.55
C LYS A 627 10.78 44.83 -18.48
N LYS A 628 10.44 45.43 -17.33
CA LYS A 628 9.33 46.40 -17.20
C LYS A 628 9.72 47.86 -17.43
N ILE A 629 10.99 48.12 -17.69
CA ILE A 629 11.47 49.43 -18.13
C ILE A 629 11.78 49.31 -19.63
N ASN A 630 10.77 49.57 -20.46
CA ASN A 630 10.97 49.69 -21.89
C ASN A 630 11.67 51.05 -22.17
N PRO A 631 12.71 51.11 -23.02
CA PRO A 631 13.37 52.35 -23.38
C PRO A 631 12.51 53.07 -24.43
N LYS A 632 11.73 54.05 -24.00
CA LYS A 632 11.22 55.09 -24.89
C LYS A 632 11.27 56.39 -24.11
N TYR A 633 12.36 57.12 -24.31
CA TYR A 633 12.41 58.56 -24.57
C TYR A 633 13.89 58.89 -24.80
N GLU A 634 14.33 58.78 -26.05
CA GLU A 634 15.38 59.68 -26.52
C GLU A 634 14.77 61.08 -26.50
N VAL A 635 15.35 61.95 -25.67
CA VAL A 635 15.21 63.40 -25.85
C VAL A 635 16.63 63.90 -26.03
N GLU A 636 16.96 64.23 -27.27
CA GLU A 636 18.03 65.15 -27.59
C GLU A 636 17.84 66.42 -26.75
N VAL A 637 18.84 66.75 -25.91
CA VAL A 637 18.98 68.11 -25.40
C VAL A 637 20.28 68.67 -25.94
N SER A 638 20.09 69.46 -26.99
CA SER A 638 21.06 70.38 -27.55
C SER A 638 21.47 71.44 -26.54
N ASN A 639 22.75 71.85 -26.63
CA ASN A 639 23.32 72.97 -25.90
C ASN A 639 22.57 74.29 -26.17
N LYS A 640 22.01 74.95 -25.13
CA LYS A 640 22.17 76.40 -24.86
C LYS A 640 21.35 76.93 -23.65
N LYS A 641 22.10 77.51 -22.70
CA LYS A 641 21.89 78.79 -21.96
C LYS A 641 20.61 79.09 -21.14
N LYS A 642 20.92 79.52 -19.89
CA LYS A 642 20.39 80.66 -19.08
C LYS A 642 19.23 80.44 -18.10
N ASN A 643 19.56 80.68 -16.83
CA ASN A 643 18.85 81.39 -15.74
C ASN A 643 17.37 81.74 -15.92
N ASP A 644 16.54 81.36 -14.95
CA ASP A 644 15.80 82.23 -13.99
C ASP A 644 14.75 81.38 -13.24
N LYS A 645 14.82 81.25 -11.91
CA LYS A 645 14.09 82.02 -10.88
C LYS A 645 12.58 81.67 -10.71
N LEU A 646 12.25 81.40 -9.44
CA LEU A 646 10.94 81.44 -8.75
C LEU A 646 9.96 80.26 -8.99
N ASP A 647 9.56 79.44 -8.01
CA ASP A 647 8.98 79.68 -6.67
C ASP A 647 7.46 79.94 -6.71
N LYS A 648 6.71 79.20 -5.86
CA LYS A 648 5.29 79.38 -5.42
C LYS A 648 4.15 78.91 -6.35
N LYS A 649 3.39 77.89 -5.91
CA LYS A 649 2.10 78.00 -5.18
C LYS A 649 1.30 76.70 -5.22
N VAL A 650 1.16 76.11 -4.03
CA VAL A 650 0.04 75.23 -3.66
C VAL A 650 -1.16 76.13 -3.29
N ILE A 651 -2.37 75.56 -3.37
CA ILE A 651 -3.67 75.97 -2.82
C ILE A 651 -4.60 76.75 -3.76
N LYS A 652 -5.64 76.05 -4.26
CA LYS A 652 -7.05 76.48 -4.11
C LYS A 652 -8.04 75.30 -4.23
N LEU A 653 -8.58 74.92 -3.06
CA LEU A 653 -9.96 74.53 -2.74
C LEU A 653 -10.68 73.39 -3.49
N GLU A 654 -10.99 72.38 -2.67
CA GLU A 654 -12.24 71.62 -2.58
C GLU A 654 -13.50 72.40 -3.01
N ASN A 655 -14.41 71.72 -3.72
CA ASN A 655 -15.84 71.76 -3.42
C ASN A 655 -16.63 70.65 -4.13
N ASN A 656 -17.56 70.10 -3.36
CA ASN A 656 -18.77 69.35 -3.76
C ASN A 656 -18.61 67.91 -4.27
N ILE A 657 -18.92 66.94 -3.40
CA ILE A 657 -20.20 66.19 -3.47
C ILE A 657 -20.48 65.59 -2.08
N ASN A 658 -21.52 66.11 -1.46
CA ASN A 658 -22.27 65.49 -0.37
C ASN A 658 -23.67 65.25 -0.94
N LYS A 659 -24.17 64.00 -0.97
CA LYS A 659 -25.60 63.66 -0.81
C LYS A 659 -25.82 62.14 -0.72
N ASN A 660 -26.38 61.75 0.43
CA ASN A 660 -27.10 60.52 0.79
C ASN A 660 -26.22 59.24 0.91
N GLY A 661 -25.94 58.62 2.07
CA GLY A 661 -26.54 58.68 3.41
C GLY A 661 -27.12 57.32 3.78
N GLY A 662 -26.30 56.42 4.37
CA GLY A 662 -26.75 55.17 5.02
C GLY A 662 -25.78 53.99 4.94
N ASN A 663 -24.96 53.81 6.00
CA ASN A 663 -23.98 52.73 6.25
C ASN A 663 -24.59 51.70 7.25
N PRO A 664 -23.93 50.60 7.66
CA PRO A 664 -22.99 49.69 6.99
C PRO A 664 -23.33 48.19 7.21
N LYS A 665 -22.98 47.30 6.27
CA LYS A 665 -22.40 45.97 6.59
C LYS A 665 -21.43 45.58 5.49
N THR A 666 -20.18 45.40 5.90
CA THR A 666 -18.98 45.20 5.09
C THR A 666 -18.74 43.72 4.79
N SER A 667 -18.62 43.37 3.50
CA SER A 667 -17.56 42.48 3.01
C SER A 667 -17.55 42.49 1.48
N ASP A 668 -16.55 43.20 0.96
CA ASP A 668 -15.77 42.92 -0.26
C ASP A 668 -15.69 44.12 -1.20
N SER A 669 -14.51 44.75 -1.20
CA SER A 669 -13.75 45.18 -2.39
C SER A 669 -12.55 46.02 -1.99
N GLY A 670 -11.40 45.78 -2.63
CA GLY A 670 -10.16 46.50 -2.39
C GLY A 670 -9.99 47.79 -3.20
N ILE A 671 -8.82 48.41 -2.97
CA ILE A 671 -8.17 49.52 -3.71
C ILE A 671 -8.80 50.91 -3.40
N LEU A 672 -8.16 52.00 -2.94
CA LEU A 672 -6.82 52.64 -2.94
C LEU A 672 -6.80 53.61 -1.70
N LEU A 673 -5.71 54.14 -1.13
CA LEU A 673 -4.95 55.28 -1.68
C LEU A 673 -3.81 55.77 -0.73
N TYR A 674 -2.64 56.03 -1.34
CA TYR A 674 -1.59 57.07 -1.16
C TYR A 674 -1.25 57.80 0.17
N VAL A 675 0.08 57.88 0.35
CA VAL A 675 0.97 58.96 0.87
C VAL A 675 0.37 60.35 1.16
N ALA A 676 0.57 60.85 2.39
CA ALA A 676 0.90 62.26 2.70
C ALA A 676 1.38 62.44 4.16
N VAL A 677 2.67 62.72 4.36
CA VAL A 677 3.16 63.59 5.44
C VAL A 677 4.25 64.47 4.85
N THR A 678 4.13 65.78 4.99
CA THR A 678 5.21 66.73 4.70
C THR A 678 5.51 67.57 5.93
N ALA A 679 6.81 67.73 6.18
CA ALA A 679 7.53 68.78 6.90
C ALA A 679 7.47 68.86 8.44
N ILE A 680 8.61 68.54 9.08
CA ILE A 680 9.38 69.48 9.94
C ILE A 680 10.89 69.26 9.69
N SER A 681 11.54 70.35 9.24
CA SER A 681 12.93 70.82 9.46
C SER A 681 14.20 70.06 9.04
N ILE A 682 14.92 70.76 8.15
CA ILE A 682 16.37 70.91 7.96
C ILE A 682 17.22 70.73 9.23
N ILE A 683 18.36 70.04 9.12
CA ILE A 683 19.75 70.51 9.32
C ILE A 683 20.70 69.39 8.87
N GLY A 684 21.60 69.70 7.93
CA GLY A 684 22.85 68.95 7.79
C GLY A 684 23.90 69.55 8.71
N LEU A 685 24.75 68.73 9.33
CA LEU A 685 26.14 69.08 9.62
C LEU A 685 26.93 67.87 10.13
N SER A 686 28.11 67.75 9.54
CA SER A 686 29.22 66.93 9.99
C SER A 686 29.76 67.40 11.36
N VAL A 687 30.43 66.45 12.03
CA VAL A 687 31.50 66.61 13.05
C VAL A 687 31.10 66.94 14.50
N VAL A 688 31.52 66.05 15.41
CA VAL A 688 32.36 66.27 16.62
C VAL A 688 31.89 65.40 17.80
N ARG A 689 32.75 64.42 18.13
CA ARG A 689 33.10 63.86 19.45
C ARG A 689 32.40 64.42 20.71
N LYS A 690 31.91 63.51 21.55
CA LYS A 690 32.31 63.26 22.97
C LYS A 690 31.49 62.06 23.49
N LYS A 691 32.11 60.92 23.80
CA LYS A 691 32.82 60.48 25.04
C LYS A 691 31.90 60.20 26.24
N ASN A 692 32.11 58.99 26.80
CA ASN A 692 31.74 58.45 28.12
C ASN A 692 30.29 57.94 28.23
N ASP A 693 29.99 56.72 28.66
CA ASP A 693 30.76 55.59 29.21
C ASP A 693 30.24 54.27 28.64
#